data_AF-A0A498KKX0-F1
#
_entry.id   AF-A0A498KKX0-F1
#
_cell.length_a   1.000
_cell.length_b   1.000
_cell.length_c   1.000
_cell.angle_alpha   90.00
_cell.angle_beta   90.00
_cell.angle_gamma   90.00
#
_symmetry.space_group_name_H-M   'P 1'
#
loop_
_entity.id
_entity.type
_entity.pdbx_description
1 polymer ?
#
loop_
_entity_poly.entity_id
_entity_poly.type
_entity_poly.pdbx_seq_one_letter_code
_entity_poly.pdbx_strand_id
1 'polypeptide(L)'
;MIIVCACSCVWAHRCREITEEAKREGLSDPRLGCPGHFGHIVLAQPFYHVLFTKTVFSVLESVCFRCSRIRTSTLYIPQDYNVPNPKLYLEGSSVLKDPMRPQTNKRKRKDDPEPGPAPAPVHKVPVTVQKTLAILQKIHTEPCRQLGFNLAFARPDWMIIQVLPIPPPHVRPFMRADSCRIYQDDLTFQLYRIIRLNNHLNARKVRSLHGERLLELYISQYYNKLPGQPRATTDAGMPIRSICCRLNGREGLIREHLMEEQVFESAQAMVTSDPNMKVDQLGVPWTIALDLTFPEIFISTPLSSLKNRLNEFFFGEKPPCGETRAARSIITVDGKRFDVGILKKNRIEWPLKHGDKALLYCSDKFWFVERHLKDGDIVVLNRQRSLHKMSIMGHRVKVVPGSTFRLNPSITSADFGGDPMRMHVPQSLETRTEVLECVMVPKCMFSPQSNRLEVGLSKDSLLGCCKISKMGTFIEKVTKGEHLSGTLCKDTLGMSTHGKNGPDAACKFLGNAQLLAHYWFLHNAFSIGIGDMVVDLATTEKIKQTISEAKDEVEGLVSKARSKQLEAEPGRTLVDSFENKVNQLPTVSNVSGQQVKWVRSNVLNRARDKAGSSAEKSLSEVNNLKAMVTAGYKRNFIKMSHMIACVGQLNIEGKRTPYGLIDHPPLPHLTEDDYGPECRGFVKNSSLHGLTLQEFFFHAMDSRKGLTDTVVTTYEIGYIQRRLVHALEDIMVQYDGTICNSLGDVIQFVYGEDRMDAAWISELLENVTMLSKQKLKDLKQTNHNLAERLEAYMLLPVNLKRIMWNAQKTFKIDLRRALDMHPKEIVEAIDKLQGRLKVIPGDDTFSVEAQNNATLFFNIFLRNTLASKRVLDEYWLTRESFGWVINHIELCFRQSLVEPGKMVELAAAQSISKSSTCMELSTFHSTRAIKVSRVLGIEAACRLMLDELQGMLSYDG
;
A
#
# COMPACT_ATOMS: atom_id res chain seq x y z
N MET A 1 -1.68 43.18 27.23
CA MET A 1 -1.28 43.50 25.84
C MET A 1 0.14 44.03 25.76
N ILE A 2 0.59 44.93 26.65
CA ILE A 2 1.93 45.57 26.56
C ILE A 2 3.11 44.58 26.66
N ILE A 3 3.05 43.50 27.45
CA ILE A 3 4.15 42.51 27.54
C ILE A 3 4.16 41.50 26.36
N VAL A 4 2.97 41.14 25.86
CA VAL A 4 2.84 40.32 24.64
C VAL A 4 3.27 41.12 23.42
N CYS A 5 2.95 42.43 23.38
CA CYS A 5 3.50 43.39 22.42
C CYS A 5 4.97 43.73 22.68
N ALA A 6 5.50 43.69 23.91
CA ALA A 6 6.91 43.96 24.18
C ALA A 6 7.80 42.85 23.65
N CYS A 7 7.36 41.58 23.69
CA CYS A 7 8.00 40.52 22.91
C CYS A 7 7.93 40.82 21.41
N SER A 8 6.84 41.39 20.89
CA SER A 8 6.76 41.87 19.50
C SER A 8 7.64 43.09 19.20
N CYS A 9 7.92 43.96 20.18
CA CYS A 9 8.79 45.14 20.05
C CYS A 9 10.28 44.79 20.17
N VAL A 10 10.64 43.84 21.04
CA VAL A 10 11.99 43.23 21.08
C VAL A 10 12.23 42.40 19.82
N TRP A 11 11.19 41.72 19.33
CA TRP A 11 11.20 41.09 18.00
C TRP A 11 11.34 42.16 16.90
N ALA A 12 10.68 43.32 16.98
CA ALA A 12 10.86 44.41 16.03
C ALA A 12 12.26 45.04 16.08
N HIS A 13 12.96 45.01 17.23
CA HIS A 13 14.32 45.53 17.38
C HIS A 13 15.38 44.55 16.84
N ARG A 14 15.31 43.27 17.22
CA ARG A 14 16.19 42.22 16.67
C ARG A 14 15.91 41.91 15.20
N CYS A 15 14.64 41.89 14.79
CA CYS A 15 14.30 41.80 13.37
C CYS A 15 14.71 43.06 12.62
N ARG A 16 14.74 44.26 13.22
CA ARG A 16 15.30 45.46 12.57
C ARG A 16 16.78 45.30 12.26
N GLU A 17 17.57 44.81 13.22
CA GLU A 17 19.00 44.54 13.02
C GLU A 17 19.21 43.49 11.90
N ILE A 18 18.46 42.38 11.95
CA ILE A 18 18.49 41.34 10.90
C ILE A 18 17.97 41.87 9.55
N THR A 19 16.99 42.79 9.54
CA THR A 19 16.48 43.40 8.31
C THR A 19 17.46 44.37 7.67
N GLU A 20 18.31 45.03 8.46
CA GLU A 20 19.35 45.94 7.97
C GLU A 20 20.56 45.16 7.45
N GLU A 21 20.95 44.07 8.11
CA GLU A 21 22.01 43.16 7.65
C GLU A 21 21.60 42.37 6.39
N ALA A 22 20.41 41.76 6.35
CA ALA A 22 19.93 41.03 5.19
C ALA A 22 19.69 41.92 3.95
N LYS A 23 19.38 43.22 4.16
CA LYS A 23 19.34 44.21 3.08
C LYS A 23 20.73 44.55 2.54
N ARG A 24 21.79 44.48 3.36
CA ARG A 24 23.19 44.63 2.90
C ARG A 24 23.67 43.41 2.10
N GLU A 25 23.15 42.22 2.42
CA GLU A 25 23.47 40.95 1.73
C GLU A 25 22.57 40.67 0.50
N GLY A 26 21.59 41.52 0.19
CA GLY A 26 20.79 41.43 -1.03
C GLY A 26 19.63 40.44 -0.99
N LEU A 27 19.18 39.98 0.19
CA LEU A 27 17.97 39.17 0.34
C LEU A 27 16.69 40.01 0.19
N SER A 28 15.69 39.48 -0.52
CA SER A 28 14.44 40.19 -0.85
C SER A 28 13.45 40.32 0.32
N ASP A 29 13.48 39.43 1.32
CA ASP A 29 12.78 39.62 2.61
C ASP A 29 13.52 38.92 3.78
N PRO A 30 14.02 39.67 4.78
CA PRO A 30 14.73 39.13 5.96
C PRO A 30 13.91 38.17 6.83
N ARG A 31 12.58 38.15 6.67
CA ARG A 31 11.68 37.29 7.45
C ARG A 31 11.79 35.81 7.06
N LEU A 32 12.22 35.51 5.82
CA LEU A 32 12.33 34.14 5.32
C LEU A 32 13.56 33.38 5.87
N GLY A 33 14.59 34.09 6.35
CA GLY A 33 15.82 33.49 6.88
C GLY A 33 15.87 33.30 8.40
N CYS A 34 14.91 33.86 9.16
CA CYS A 34 14.93 33.82 10.63
C CYS A 34 14.08 32.66 11.17
N PRO A 35 14.65 31.71 11.95
CA PRO A 35 13.87 30.60 12.54
C PRO A 35 12.90 31.07 13.63
N GLY A 36 13.09 32.28 14.18
CA GLY A 36 12.38 32.79 15.34
C GLY A 36 12.98 32.32 16.67
N HIS A 37 12.76 33.09 17.73
CA HIS A 37 13.35 32.84 19.04
C HIS A 37 12.28 32.68 20.12
N PHE A 38 12.44 31.66 20.96
CA PHE A 38 11.54 31.42 22.10
C PHE A 38 11.68 32.49 23.17
N GLY A 39 10.54 32.90 23.73
CA GLY A 39 10.48 33.64 24.98
C GLY A 39 10.23 32.70 26.16
N HIS A 40 10.18 33.24 27.38
CA HIS A 40 9.80 32.48 28.57
C HIS A 40 8.98 33.33 29.53
N ILE A 41 8.14 32.67 30.35
CA ILE A 41 7.38 33.28 31.44
C ILE A 41 7.64 32.48 32.71
N VAL A 42 8.03 33.17 33.77
CA VAL A 42 8.11 32.57 35.11
C VAL A 42 6.69 32.53 35.71
N LEU A 43 6.22 31.34 36.05
CA LEU A 43 4.89 31.16 36.64
C LEU A 43 4.93 31.51 38.14
N ALA A 44 3.83 32.07 38.64
CA ALA A 44 3.66 32.41 40.06
C ALA A 44 3.74 31.16 40.96
N GLN A 45 3.34 30.00 40.43
CA GLN A 45 3.38 28.71 41.09
C GLN A 45 3.70 27.59 40.10
N PRO A 46 4.29 26.47 40.56
CA PRO A 46 4.52 25.31 39.73
C PRO A 46 3.22 24.56 39.44
N PHE A 47 3.06 24.07 38.20
CA PHE A 47 1.90 23.28 37.77
C PHE A 47 2.31 21.92 37.20
N TYR A 48 1.41 20.95 37.25
CA TYR A 48 1.60 19.69 36.53
C TYR A 48 1.49 19.91 35.04
N HIS A 49 2.45 19.39 34.27
CA HIS A 49 2.29 19.34 32.82
C HIS A 49 1.23 18.28 32.48
N VAL A 50 0.14 18.68 31.81
CA VAL A 50 -1.03 17.81 31.53
C VAL A 50 -0.68 16.47 30.91
N LEU A 51 0.28 16.45 29.97
CA LEU A 51 0.68 15.22 29.28
C LEU A 51 1.47 14.26 30.18
N PHE A 52 2.14 14.76 31.22
CA PHE A 52 3.00 13.98 32.12
C PHE A 52 2.35 13.71 33.48
N THR A 53 1.08 14.11 33.69
CA THR A 53 0.40 13.90 34.98
C THR A 53 0.34 12.41 35.37
N LYS A 54 0.09 11.51 34.42
CA LYS A 54 0.07 10.05 34.67
C LYS A 54 1.45 9.50 35.04
N THR A 55 2.50 9.93 34.34
CA THR A 55 3.88 9.48 34.61
C THR A 55 4.36 10.00 35.97
N VAL A 56 4.04 11.25 36.31
CA VAL A 56 4.34 11.82 37.63
C VAL A 56 3.67 11.01 38.75
N PHE A 57 2.40 10.62 38.61
CA PHE A 57 1.75 9.77 39.61
C PHE A 57 2.40 8.39 39.72
N SER A 58 2.76 7.76 38.60
CA SER A 58 3.44 6.45 38.60
C SER A 58 4.81 6.52 39.29
N VAL A 59 5.55 7.61 39.10
CA VAL A 59 6.82 7.87 39.82
C VAL A 59 6.59 8.05 41.32
N LEU A 60 5.53 8.79 41.72
CA LEU A 60 5.21 8.98 43.13
C LEU A 60 4.75 7.71 43.84
N GLU A 61 4.12 6.78 43.12
CA GLU A 61 3.75 5.47 43.66
C GLU A 61 4.99 4.60 43.91
N SER A 62 5.98 4.71 43.02
CA SER A 62 7.24 3.96 43.05
C SER A 62 8.24 4.47 44.09
N VAL A 63 8.10 5.72 44.54
CA VAL A 63 9.07 6.40 45.42
C VAL A 63 8.45 6.73 46.78
N CYS A 64 9.25 6.65 47.84
CA CYS A 64 8.80 7.03 49.18
C CYS A 64 8.68 8.56 49.33
N PHE A 65 7.48 9.05 49.72
CA PHE A 65 7.20 10.47 49.98
C PHE A 65 8.12 11.16 51.01
N ARG A 66 8.80 10.41 51.87
CA ARG A 66 9.69 10.98 52.92
C ARG A 66 11.17 10.98 52.53
N CYS A 67 11.68 9.85 52.04
CA CYS A 67 13.11 9.66 51.78
C CYS A 67 13.47 9.66 50.29
N SER A 68 12.51 9.79 49.38
CA SER A 68 12.69 9.79 47.93
C SER A 68 13.49 8.60 47.36
N ARG A 69 13.57 7.51 48.12
CA ARG A 69 14.11 6.22 47.67
C ARG A 69 13.02 5.38 47.04
N ILE A 70 13.40 4.54 46.07
CA ILE A 70 12.48 3.58 45.44
C ILE A 70 11.99 2.58 46.49
N ARG A 71 10.72 2.22 46.42
CA ARG A 71 10.12 1.19 47.26
C ARG A 71 10.58 -0.17 46.76
N THR A 72 11.31 -0.93 47.56
CA THR A 72 11.89 -2.23 47.18
C THR A 72 10.85 -3.34 46.93
N SER A 73 9.60 -3.17 47.38
CA SER A 73 8.51 -4.11 47.10
C SER A 73 7.93 -4.01 45.68
N THR A 74 8.35 -3.02 44.87
CA THR A 74 7.79 -2.74 43.54
C THR A 74 8.73 -3.08 42.37
N LEU A 75 9.88 -3.73 42.62
CA LEU A 75 10.85 -4.06 41.59
C LEU A 75 11.01 -5.58 41.47
N TYR A 76 10.21 -6.22 40.62
CA TYR A 76 10.66 -7.44 39.96
C TYR A 76 11.48 -6.99 38.76
N ILE A 77 12.81 -7.09 38.86
CA ILE A 77 13.71 -6.92 37.72
C ILE A 77 14.01 -8.35 37.24
N PRO A 78 13.42 -8.84 36.14
CA PRO A 78 13.90 -10.07 35.54
C PRO A 78 15.36 -9.84 35.16
N GLN A 79 16.27 -10.62 35.73
CA GLN A 79 17.72 -10.47 35.51
C GLN A 79 18.14 -10.73 34.04
N ASP A 80 17.22 -11.26 33.22
CA ASP A 80 17.49 -11.70 31.85
C ASP A 80 17.02 -10.72 30.75
N TYR A 81 16.37 -9.61 31.10
CA TYR A 81 15.81 -8.66 30.13
C TYR A 81 16.61 -7.34 30.09
N ASN A 82 17.67 -7.32 29.27
CA ASN A 82 18.28 -6.11 28.74
C ASN A 82 17.32 -5.45 27.72
N VAL A 83 16.15 -4.97 28.15
CA VAL A 83 15.26 -4.21 27.26
C VAL A 83 15.63 -2.73 27.34
N PRO A 84 15.97 -2.07 26.21
CA PRO A 84 16.33 -0.65 26.16
C PRO A 84 15.12 0.30 26.24
N ASN A 85 13.93 -0.18 26.63
CA ASN A 85 12.70 0.62 26.63
C ASN A 85 12.32 1.14 28.03
N PRO A 86 12.67 2.39 28.38
CA PRO A 86 12.35 2.99 29.68
C PRO A 86 10.85 3.17 29.97
N LYS A 87 9.98 3.02 28.96
CA LYS A 87 8.52 3.17 29.11
C LYS A 87 7.85 1.99 29.83
N LEU A 88 8.32 0.76 29.62
CA LEU A 88 7.76 -0.46 30.24
C LEU A 88 7.95 -0.46 31.78
N TYR A 89 9.07 0.11 32.27
CA TYR A 89 9.37 0.21 33.69
C TYR A 89 8.35 1.02 34.51
N LEU A 90 7.63 1.95 33.88
CA LEU A 90 6.64 2.80 34.55
C LEU A 90 5.21 2.25 34.49
N GLU A 91 4.92 1.32 33.56
CA GLU A 91 3.60 0.69 33.42
C GLU A 91 3.46 -0.60 34.27
N GLY A 92 4.58 -1.29 34.54
CA GLY A 92 4.64 -2.45 35.43
C GLY A 92 4.26 -2.17 36.90
N SER A 93 4.12 -0.90 37.31
CA SER A 93 3.59 -0.54 38.64
C SER A 93 2.10 -0.83 38.81
N SER A 94 1.37 -1.08 37.71
CA SER A 94 -0.06 -1.42 37.74
C SER A 94 -0.36 -2.86 38.22
N VAL A 95 0.66 -3.73 38.26
CA VAL A 95 0.57 -5.13 38.72
C VAL A 95 0.45 -5.24 40.25
N LEU A 96 0.68 -4.15 41.01
CA LEU A 96 0.71 -4.17 42.48
C LEU A 96 -0.48 -3.46 43.12
N LYS A 97 -1.70 -3.90 42.77
CA LYS A 97 -2.94 -3.50 43.46
C LYS A 97 -3.26 -4.30 44.73
N ASP A 98 -2.28 -4.96 45.35
CA ASP A 98 -2.46 -5.61 46.66
C ASP A 98 -1.82 -4.79 47.79
N PRO A 99 -2.59 -4.36 48.82
CA PRO A 99 -2.07 -3.59 49.94
C PRO A 99 -1.44 -4.55 50.96
N MET A 100 -0.19 -4.95 50.76
CA MET A 100 0.54 -5.76 51.75
C MET A 100 1.41 -4.89 52.68
N ARG A 101 1.16 -5.11 53.98
CA ARG A 101 1.68 -4.40 55.17
C ARG A 101 3.20 -4.25 55.16
N PRO A 102 3.76 -3.17 55.76
CA PRO A 102 5.19 -3.04 55.96
C PRO A 102 5.67 -4.07 56.98
N GLN A 103 6.32 -5.15 56.51
CA GLN A 103 7.13 -6.01 57.37
C GLN A 103 8.37 -5.23 57.78
N THR A 104 8.32 -4.63 58.97
CA THR A 104 9.54 -4.26 59.68
C THR A 104 10.09 -5.52 60.33
N ASN A 105 11.28 -5.93 59.92
CA ASN A 105 12.08 -6.95 60.61
C ASN A 105 12.36 -6.48 62.05
N LYS A 106 11.53 -6.91 63.00
CA LYS A 106 11.88 -7.00 64.41
C LYS A 106 11.69 -8.45 64.84
N ARG A 107 12.78 -9.07 65.30
CA ARG A 107 12.78 -10.38 65.97
C ARG A 107 11.70 -10.36 67.05
N LYS A 108 10.71 -11.24 66.95
CA LYS A 108 9.70 -11.46 68.00
C LYS A 108 10.41 -11.91 69.28
N ARG A 109 10.33 -11.13 70.35
CA ARG A 109 10.42 -11.64 71.73
C ARG A 109 9.02 -12.08 72.16
N LYS A 110 8.96 -13.04 73.09
CA LYS A 110 7.81 -13.90 73.33
C LYS A 110 6.71 -13.29 74.22
N ASP A 111 6.72 -11.99 74.46
CA ASP A 111 5.79 -11.31 75.37
C ASP A 111 5.28 -10.01 74.71
N ASP A 112 4.17 -10.07 73.98
CA ASP A 112 3.36 -8.90 73.60
C ASP A 112 1.87 -9.29 73.66
N PRO A 113 0.99 -8.49 74.30
CA PRO A 113 -0.44 -8.80 74.47
C PRO A 113 -1.30 -8.43 73.23
N GLU A 114 -2.56 -8.88 73.26
CA GLU A 114 -3.60 -8.90 72.21
C GLU A 114 -3.76 -7.64 71.30
N PRO A 115 -4.31 -7.80 70.07
CA PRO A 115 -4.41 -6.72 69.09
C PRO A 115 -5.49 -5.70 69.45
N GLY A 116 -5.11 -4.42 69.52
CA GLY A 116 -6.02 -3.29 69.66
C GLY A 116 -6.90 -3.03 68.41
N PRO A 117 -7.92 -2.16 68.53
CA PRO A 117 -8.98 -1.99 67.53
C PRO A 117 -8.49 -1.32 66.24
N ALA A 118 -9.23 -1.57 65.15
CA ALA A 118 -8.94 -1.16 63.78
C ALA A 118 -8.64 0.35 63.61
N PRO A 119 -7.73 0.73 62.68
CA PRO A 119 -7.34 2.13 62.50
C PRO A 119 -8.48 2.97 61.90
N ALA A 120 -8.62 4.19 62.44
CA ALA A 120 -9.59 5.22 62.05
C ALA A 120 -9.51 5.61 60.55
N PRO A 121 -10.60 6.14 59.95
CA PRO A 121 -10.66 6.52 58.54
C PRO A 121 -9.59 7.57 58.18
N VAL A 122 -8.75 7.23 57.19
CA VAL A 122 -7.65 8.08 56.73
C VAL A 122 -8.19 9.35 56.05
N HIS A 123 -7.98 10.51 56.66
CA HIS A 123 -8.19 11.80 55.99
C HIS A 123 -7.29 11.91 54.75
N LYS A 124 -7.88 11.93 53.56
CA LYS A 124 -7.16 12.12 52.29
C LYS A 124 -6.68 13.58 52.19
N VAL A 125 -5.43 13.84 52.59
CA VAL A 125 -4.78 15.14 52.39
C VAL A 125 -4.33 15.26 50.94
N PRO A 126 -4.77 16.27 50.17
CA PRO A 126 -4.32 16.46 48.79
C PRO A 126 -2.83 16.85 48.76
N VAL A 127 -2.06 16.17 47.92
CA VAL A 127 -0.64 16.49 47.70
C VAL A 127 -0.54 17.74 46.83
N THR A 128 0.07 18.80 47.35
CA THR A 128 0.29 20.04 46.60
C THR A 128 1.45 19.89 45.60
N VAL A 129 1.39 20.60 44.47
CA VAL A 129 2.43 20.54 43.43
C VAL A 129 3.82 20.86 43.97
N GLN A 130 3.91 21.83 44.89
CA GLN A 130 5.17 22.20 45.56
C GLN A 130 5.77 21.05 46.37
N LYS A 131 4.94 20.28 47.08
CA LYS A 131 5.39 19.10 47.82
C LYS A 131 5.90 18.02 46.85
N THR A 132 5.17 17.81 45.75
CA THR A 132 5.57 16.86 44.70
C THR A 132 6.92 17.23 44.09
N LEU A 133 7.11 18.49 43.71
CA LEU A 133 8.37 19.00 43.18
C LEU A 133 9.53 18.77 44.16
N ALA A 134 9.34 19.08 45.45
CA ALA A 134 10.35 18.86 46.47
C ALA A 134 10.71 17.37 46.65
N ILE A 135 9.77 16.46 46.41
CA ILE A 135 10.02 15.01 46.44
C ILE A 135 10.82 14.58 45.21
N LEU A 136 10.43 15.04 44.01
CA LEU A 136 11.10 14.70 42.75
C LEU A 136 12.54 15.22 42.69
N GLN A 137 12.79 16.43 43.20
CA GLN A 137 14.15 17.00 43.28
C GLN A 137 15.07 16.24 44.24
N LYS A 138 14.52 15.54 45.23
CA LYS A 138 15.28 14.73 46.21
C LYS A 138 15.64 13.34 45.70
N ILE A 139 15.16 12.92 44.53
CA ILE A 139 15.47 11.59 43.98
C ILE A 139 16.94 11.55 43.55
N HIS A 140 17.67 10.54 44.03
CA HIS A 140 19.08 10.34 43.65
C HIS A 140 19.22 9.89 42.19
N THR A 141 20.41 10.11 41.62
CA THR A 141 20.75 9.82 40.22
C THR A 141 20.55 8.35 39.83
N GLU A 142 20.95 7.42 40.71
CA GLU A 142 20.86 5.98 40.45
C GLU A 142 19.40 5.47 40.42
N PRO A 143 18.53 5.82 41.39
CA PRO A 143 17.09 5.62 41.29
C PRO A 143 16.43 6.19 40.03
N CYS A 144 16.84 7.38 39.56
CA CYS A 144 16.31 7.95 38.33
C CYS A 144 16.59 7.06 37.11
N ARG A 145 17.80 6.48 37.02
CA ARG A 145 18.15 5.55 35.95
C ARG A 145 17.36 4.25 36.04
N GLN A 146 17.17 3.72 37.25
CA GLN A 146 16.34 2.53 37.48
C GLN A 146 14.87 2.74 37.10
N LEU A 147 14.35 3.96 37.27
CA LEU A 147 13.02 4.35 36.82
C LEU A 147 12.93 4.62 35.30
N GLY A 148 14.02 4.45 34.55
CA GLY A 148 14.08 4.66 33.10
C GLY A 148 14.39 6.11 32.66
N PHE A 149 14.76 7.01 33.58
CA PHE A 149 15.05 8.41 33.23
C PHE A 149 16.52 8.64 32.86
N ASN A 150 16.76 9.37 31.78
CA ASN A 150 18.09 9.86 31.42
C ASN A 150 18.34 11.24 32.05
N LEU A 151 19.30 11.33 32.96
CA LEU A 151 19.62 12.54 33.72
C LEU A 151 20.04 13.74 32.86
N ALA A 152 20.58 13.51 31.66
CA ALA A 152 21.00 14.58 30.77
C ALA A 152 19.82 15.27 30.06
N PHE A 153 18.79 14.50 29.69
CA PHE A 153 17.71 14.98 28.83
C PHE A 153 16.33 15.00 29.49
N ALA A 154 16.10 14.20 30.52
CA ALA A 154 14.81 14.03 31.16
C ALA A 154 14.95 13.71 32.65
N ARG A 155 15.04 14.73 33.51
CA ARG A 155 14.89 14.54 34.96
C ARG A 155 13.42 14.58 35.39
N PRO A 156 13.00 13.79 36.39
CA PRO A 156 11.60 13.73 36.82
C PRO A 156 11.03 15.09 37.27
N ASP A 157 11.84 15.96 37.87
CA ASP A 157 11.43 17.28 38.34
C ASP A 157 11.02 18.23 37.19
N TRP A 158 11.52 18.00 35.98
CA TRP A 158 11.18 18.81 34.80
C TRP A 158 9.77 18.58 34.25
N MET A 159 9.09 17.52 34.69
CA MET A 159 7.67 17.29 34.36
C MET A 159 6.73 18.30 35.03
N ILE A 160 7.22 19.07 36.00
CA ILE A 160 6.50 20.16 36.65
C ILE A 160 6.95 21.49 36.03
N ILE A 161 5.98 22.23 35.49
CA ILE A 161 6.25 23.49 34.79
C ILE A 161 6.42 24.61 35.82
N GLN A 162 7.63 25.16 35.92
CA GLN A 162 7.92 26.40 36.64
C GLN A 162 8.05 27.60 35.69
N VAL A 163 8.62 27.34 34.51
CA VAL A 163 8.85 28.33 33.46
C VAL A 163 8.14 27.84 32.20
N LEU A 164 7.21 28.64 31.69
CA LEU A 164 6.47 28.34 30.47
C LEU A 164 7.19 28.95 29.25
N PRO A 165 7.66 28.16 28.28
CA PRO A 165 8.23 28.70 27.05
C PRO A 165 7.13 29.33 26.17
N ILE A 166 7.39 30.54 25.66
CA ILE A 166 6.51 31.22 24.70
C ILE A 166 7.03 30.95 23.29
N PRO A 167 6.22 30.37 22.38
CA PRO A 167 6.63 30.17 21.01
C PRO A 167 6.76 31.50 20.23
N PRO A 168 7.70 31.59 19.27
CA PRO A 168 7.88 32.77 18.43
C PRO A 168 6.68 33.01 17.49
N PRO A 169 6.56 34.22 16.90
CA PRO A 169 5.50 34.55 15.95
C PRO A 169 5.37 33.58 14.75
N HIS A 170 6.45 32.92 14.32
CA HIS A 170 6.40 31.92 13.24
C HIS A 170 5.47 30.73 13.55
N VAL A 171 5.33 30.35 14.83
CA VAL A 171 4.43 29.27 15.27
C VAL A 171 3.00 29.79 15.53
N ARG A 172 2.85 31.10 15.73
CA ARG A 172 1.58 31.79 16.05
C ARG A 172 1.42 33.05 15.18
N PRO A 173 1.24 32.88 13.86
CA PRO A 173 1.27 33.99 12.92
C PRO A 173 0.10 34.95 13.16
N PHE A 174 0.31 36.24 12.90
CA PHE A 174 -0.76 37.22 12.90
C PHE A 174 -1.12 37.58 11.46
N MET A 175 -2.41 37.77 11.19
CA MET A 175 -2.89 38.22 9.89
C MET A 175 -3.23 39.70 9.95
N ARG A 176 -2.76 40.46 8.97
CA ARG A 176 -3.10 41.87 8.82
C ARG A 176 -4.06 41.99 7.64
N ALA A 177 -5.32 42.33 7.92
CA ALA A 177 -6.32 42.52 6.87
C ALA A 177 -6.13 43.87 6.16
N ASP A 178 -5.86 44.92 6.94
CA ASP A 178 -5.63 46.30 6.47
C ASP A 178 -4.51 46.98 7.30
N SER A 179 -4.12 48.21 6.95
CA SER A 179 -3.15 49.00 7.73
C SER A 179 -3.52 49.15 9.22
N CYS A 180 -4.80 49.12 9.58
CA CYS A 180 -5.26 49.34 10.97
C CYS A 180 -5.65 48.06 11.74
N ARG A 181 -6.04 46.96 11.08
CA ARG A 181 -6.60 45.78 11.77
C ARG A 181 -5.66 44.59 11.73
N ILE A 182 -5.33 44.07 12.93
CA ILE A 182 -4.46 42.91 13.13
C ILE A 182 -5.26 41.80 13.83
N TYR A 183 -5.41 40.67 13.16
CA TYR A 183 -5.98 39.44 13.71
C TYR A 183 -4.85 38.60 14.29
N GLN A 184 -4.95 38.30 15.59
CA GLN A 184 -3.97 37.49 16.31
C GLN A 184 -4.35 36.00 16.25
N ASP A 185 -3.35 35.15 16.41
CA ASP A 185 -3.55 33.70 16.50
C ASP A 185 -4.25 33.28 17.81
N ASP A 186 -5.00 32.18 17.75
CA ASP A 186 -5.64 31.48 18.86
C ASP A 186 -4.71 31.25 20.07
N LEU A 187 -3.45 30.83 19.84
CA LEU A 187 -2.48 30.60 20.91
C LEU A 187 -2.10 31.91 21.60
N THR A 188 -2.03 33.02 20.84
CA THR A 188 -1.72 34.34 21.38
C THR A 188 -2.81 34.82 22.33
N PHE A 189 -4.09 34.55 22.01
CA PHE A 189 -5.21 34.84 22.91
C PHE A 189 -5.13 34.05 24.21
N GLN A 190 -4.82 32.75 24.13
CA GLN A 190 -4.70 31.92 25.33
C GLN A 190 -3.48 32.32 26.19
N LEU A 191 -2.34 32.61 25.58
CA LEU A 191 -1.15 33.13 26.28
C LEU A 191 -1.44 34.47 26.96
N TYR A 192 -2.21 35.35 26.33
CA TYR A 192 -2.63 36.60 26.95
C TYR A 192 -3.45 36.36 28.24
N ARG A 193 -4.39 35.40 28.23
CA ARG A 193 -5.15 35.01 29.43
C ARG A 193 -4.23 34.49 30.54
N ILE A 194 -3.27 33.63 30.20
CA ILE A 194 -2.27 33.08 31.12
C ILE A 194 -1.42 34.20 31.75
N ILE A 195 -0.82 35.07 30.94
CA ILE A 195 0.06 36.15 31.42
C ILE A 195 -0.71 37.12 32.32
N ARG A 196 -1.93 37.51 31.92
CA ARG A 196 -2.75 38.44 32.70
C ARG A 196 -3.07 37.87 34.07
N LEU A 197 -3.47 36.60 34.14
CA LEU A 197 -3.77 35.94 35.41
C LEU A 197 -2.51 35.70 36.26
N ASN A 198 -1.39 35.32 35.64
CA ASN A 198 -0.12 35.10 36.31
C ASN A 198 0.43 36.37 36.98
N ASN A 199 0.37 37.51 36.26
CA ASN A 199 0.77 38.81 36.82
C ASN A 199 -0.13 39.24 37.98
N HIS A 200 -1.44 38.95 37.87
CA HIS A 200 -2.41 39.23 38.93
C HIS A 200 -2.16 38.41 40.19
N LEU A 201 -1.79 37.13 40.04
CA LEU A 201 -1.39 36.27 41.16
C LEU A 201 -0.08 36.74 41.81
N ASN A 202 0.91 37.14 41.01
CA ASN A 202 2.17 37.71 41.51
C ASN A 202 1.96 39.01 42.29
N ALA A 203 1.02 39.87 41.85
CA ALA A 203 0.76 41.15 42.51
C ALA A 203 0.08 41.02 43.88
N ARG A 204 -0.77 40.00 44.09
CA ARG A 204 -1.66 39.94 45.27
C ARG A 204 -1.01 39.47 46.57
N LYS A 205 0.19 38.85 46.58
CA LYS A 205 0.90 38.22 47.73
C LYS A 205 0.10 37.20 48.59
N VAL A 206 -1.19 37.41 48.83
CA VAL A 206 -2.14 36.49 49.46
C VAL A 206 -2.61 35.46 48.43
N ARG A 207 -2.45 34.17 48.75
CA ARG A 207 -2.80 33.05 47.86
C ARG A 207 -4.32 32.91 47.74
N SER A 208 -4.82 32.93 46.50
CA SER A 208 -6.23 32.63 46.19
C SER A 208 -6.31 31.29 45.48
N LEU A 209 -6.87 30.28 46.17
CA LEU A 209 -7.03 28.91 45.66
C LEU A 209 -7.82 28.86 44.33
N HIS A 210 -8.75 29.79 44.14
CA HIS A 210 -9.55 29.88 42.92
C HIS A 210 -8.73 30.39 41.72
N GLY A 211 -7.87 31.40 41.92
CA GLY A 211 -7.01 31.93 40.86
C GLY A 211 -5.94 30.93 40.41
N GLU A 212 -5.40 30.15 41.35
CA GLU A 212 -4.43 29.08 41.06
C GLU A 212 -5.04 27.98 40.17
N ARG A 213 -6.24 27.50 40.51
CA ARG A 213 -6.99 26.50 39.71
C ARG A 213 -7.36 27.01 38.32
N LEU A 214 -7.71 28.28 38.19
CA LEU A 214 -7.99 28.90 36.89
C LEU A 214 -6.73 28.99 36.02
N LEU A 215 -5.58 29.31 36.61
CA LEU A 215 -4.31 29.35 35.88
C LEU A 215 -3.92 27.95 35.40
N GLU A 216 -4.08 26.93 36.25
CA GLU A 216 -3.89 25.52 35.89
C GLU A 216 -4.78 25.12 34.70
N LEU A 217 -6.05 25.52 34.73
CA LEU A 217 -6.99 25.24 33.65
C LEU A 217 -6.60 25.92 32.33
N TYR A 218 -6.17 27.19 32.35
CA TYR A 218 -5.74 27.88 31.14
C TYR A 218 -4.46 27.31 30.55
N ILE A 219 -3.48 26.94 31.38
CA ILE A 219 -2.27 26.24 30.94
C ILE A 219 -2.63 24.85 30.38
N SER A 220 -3.58 24.16 31.01
CA SER A 220 -4.02 22.85 30.55
C SER A 220 -4.65 22.92 29.16
N GLN A 221 -5.57 23.86 28.95
CA GLN A 221 -6.24 24.12 27.68
C GLN A 221 -5.27 24.59 26.58
N TYR A 222 -4.17 25.25 26.94
CA TYR A 222 -3.13 25.66 25.99
C TYR A 222 -2.43 24.45 25.36
N TYR A 223 -2.12 23.43 26.16
CA TYR A 223 -1.45 22.22 25.69
C TYR A 223 -2.42 21.21 25.07
N ASN A 224 -3.50 20.84 25.76
CA ASN A 224 -4.37 19.74 25.34
C ASN A 224 -5.84 19.94 25.74
N LYS A 225 -6.73 19.20 25.07
CA LYS A 225 -8.15 19.11 25.38
C LYS A 225 -8.39 17.99 26.40
N LEU A 226 -8.74 18.36 27.63
CA LEU A 226 -9.07 17.39 28.68
C LEU A 226 -10.56 16.97 28.63
N PRO A 227 -10.88 15.66 28.78
CA PRO A 227 -12.25 15.19 28.85
C PRO A 227 -12.92 15.68 30.16
N GLY A 228 -14.16 16.12 30.08
CA GLY A 228 -14.94 16.60 31.24
C GLY A 228 -14.66 18.04 31.69
N GLN A 229 -13.68 18.74 31.09
CA GLN A 229 -13.43 20.17 31.33
C GLN A 229 -14.05 21.05 30.22
N PRO A 230 -14.46 22.29 30.55
CA PRO A 230 -14.94 23.23 29.55
C PRO A 230 -13.82 23.56 28.54
N ARG A 231 -14.17 23.68 27.25
CA ARG A 231 -13.21 24.06 26.22
C ARG A 231 -12.96 25.56 26.26
N ALA A 232 -11.72 25.97 26.01
CA ALA A 232 -11.42 27.39 25.81
C ALA A 232 -12.10 27.86 24.53
N THR A 233 -12.93 28.91 24.63
CA THR A 233 -13.54 29.56 23.47
C THR A 233 -12.98 30.96 23.29
N THR A 234 -12.99 31.43 22.04
CA THR A 234 -12.83 32.84 21.70
C THR A 234 -14.05 33.63 22.18
N ASP A 235 -13.97 34.96 22.11
CA ASP A 235 -15.07 35.84 22.51
C ASP A 235 -16.32 35.65 21.60
N ALA A 236 -16.14 35.06 20.42
CA ALA A 236 -17.20 34.65 19.49
C ALA A 236 -17.75 33.23 19.75
N GLY A 237 -17.32 32.55 20.81
CA GLY A 237 -17.78 31.20 21.16
C GLY A 237 -17.12 30.05 20.39
N MET A 238 -16.22 30.33 19.45
CA MET A 238 -15.49 29.31 18.69
C MET A 238 -14.41 28.65 19.57
N PRO A 239 -14.23 27.32 19.52
CA PRO A 239 -13.23 26.64 20.32
C PRO A 239 -11.81 26.97 19.83
N ILE A 240 -10.92 27.32 20.76
CA ILE A 240 -9.51 27.64 20.51
C ILE A 240 -8.74 26.35 20.19
N ARG A 241 -7.90 26.37 19.14
CA ARG A 241 -7.02 25.23 18.80
C ARG A 241 -5.79 25.17 19.70
N SER A 242 -5.73 24.15 20.58
CA SER A 242 -4.56 23.85 21.43
C SER A 242 -3.35 23.33 20.63
N ILE A 243 -2.16 23.30 21.23
CA ILE A 243 -0.93 22.79 20.59
C ILE A 243 -1.10 21.33 20.14
N CYS A 244 -1.61 20.45 21.01
CA CYS A 244 -1.81 19.04 20.66
C CYS A 244 -2.81 18.88 19.51
N CYS A 245 -3.85 19.72 19.44
CA CYS A 245 -4.81 19.70 18.33
C CYS A 245 -4.21 20.19 17.00
N ARG A 246 -3.16 21.01 17.02
CA ARG A 246 -2.44 21.44 15.80
C ARG A 246 -1.50 20.37 15.29
N LEU A 247 -0.92 19.57 16.18
CA LEU A 247 0.01 18.50 15.82
C LEU A 247 -0.74 17.22 15.41
N ASN A 248 -1.75 16.84 16.20
CA ASN A 248 -2.51 15.60 16.01
C ASN A 248 -3.71 15.80 15.07
N GLY A 249 -4.10 14.72 14.40
CA GLY A 249 -5.28 14.69 13.53
C GLY A 249 -4.92 14.58 12.06
N ARG A 250 -5.95 14.57 11.20
CA ARG A 250 -5.78 14.48 9.75
C ARG A 250 -5.29 15.81 9.15
N GLU A 251 -5.88 16.92 9.58
CA GLU A 251 -5.47 18.31 9.28
C GLU A 251 -4.41 18.82 10.28
N GLY A 252 -3.68 17.90 10.92
CA GLY A 252 -2.60 18.24 11.84
C GLY A 252 -1.31 18.46 11.06
N LEU A 253 -0.43 19.33 11.58
CA LEU A 253 0.85 19.70 10.95
C LEU A 253 1.70 18.47 10.56
N ILE A 254 1.73 17.43 11.40
CA ILE A 254 2.54 16.23 11.14
C ILE A 254 2.04 15.49 9.89
N ARG A 255 0.72 15.36 9.70
CA ARG A 255 0.17 14.64 8.55
C ARG A 255 0.08 15.53 7.32
N GLU A 256 -0.42 16.74 7.48
CA GLU A 256 -0.70 17.63 6.35
C GLU A 256 0.56 18.27 5.77
N HIS A 257 1.53 18.66 6.60
CA HIS A 257 2.69 19.42 6.12
C HIS A 257 3.97 18.58 6.05
N LEU A 258 4.16 17.59 6.93
CA LEU A 258 5.36 16.73 6.86
C LEU A 258 5.16 15.49 5.99
N MET A 259 3.96 14.91 5.97
CA MET A 259 3.68 13.66 5.23
C MET A 259 2.96 13.90 3.91
N GLU A 260 2.06 14.90 3.83
CA GLU A 260 1.16 15.15 2.70
C GLU A 260 1.32 16.59 2.15
N GLU A 261 2.55 17.08 1.97
CA GLU A 261 2.81 18.45 1.52
C GLU A 261 2.32 18.72 0.09
N GLN A 262 1.83 19.94 -0.16
CA GLN A 262 1.55 20.40 -1.52
C GLN A 262 2.84 20.65 -2.28
N VAL A 263 3.04 19.89 -3.36
CA VAL A 263 4.29 19.91 -4.12
C VAL A 263 4.19 20.87 -5.32
N PHE A 264 5.17 21.76 -5.44
CA PHE A 264 5.37 22.62 -6.62
C PHE A 264 5.76 21.79 -7.86
N GLU A 265 5.69 22.38 -9.06
CA GLU A 265 6.04 21.71 -10.33
C GLU A 265 5.28 20.39 -10.56
N SER A 266 3.98 20.44 -10.25
CA SER A 266 3.04 19.35 -10.49
C SER A 266 1.79 19.85 -11.23
N ALA A 267 1.15 18.97 -11.99
CA ALA A 267 -0.09 19.28 -12.71
C ALA A 267 -1.09 18.14 -12.57
N GLN A 268 -2.38 18.47 -12.65
CA GLN A 268 -3.46 17.49 -12.59
C GLN A 268 -4.43 17.73 -13.73
N ALA A 269 -4.72 16.67 -14.49
CA ALA A 269 -5.64 16.72 -15.62
C ALA A 269 -6.35 15.37 -15.81
N MET A 270 -7.46 15.42 -16.56
CA MET A 270 -8.23 14.24 -16.95
C MET A 270 -7.42 13.39 -17.92
N VAL A 271 -7.58 12.07 -17.84
CA VAL A 271 -6.86 11.12 -18.70
C VAL A 271 -7.75 10.60 -19.82
N THR A 272 -7.17 10.51 -21.01
CA THR A 272 -7.78 10.00 -22.24
C THR A 272 -6.88 8.92 -22.86
N SER A 273 -7.48 7.95 -23.53
CA SER A 273 -6.73 6.91 -24.23
C SER A 273 -6.21 7.41 -25.56
N ASP A 274 -4.94 7.17 -25.87
CA ASP A 274 -4.37 7.37 -27.19
C ASP A 274 -3.61 6.11 -27.62
N PRO A 275 -4.14 5.34 -28.59
CA PRO A 275 -3.52 4.10 -29.00
C PRO A 275 -2.23 4.26 -29.80
N ASN A 276 -1.97 5.46 -30.35
CA ASN A 276 -0.78 5.75 -31.16
C ASN A 276 0.43 6.14 -30.28
N MET A 277 0.23 6.34 -28.98
CA MET A 277 1.30 6.62 -28.03
C MET A 277 2.05 5.35 -27.66
N LYS A 278 3.37 5.48 -27.48
CA LYS A 278 4.17 4.37 -26.94
C LYS A 278 3.78 4.10 -25.49
N VAL A 279 4.03 2.89 -25.03
CA VAL A 279 3.68 2.45 -23.67
C VAL A 279 4.49 3.19 -22.60
N ASP A 280 5.68 3.71 -22.91
CA ASP A 280 6.47 4.55 -22.00
C ASP A 280 6.19 6.06 -22.12
N GLN A 281 5.29 6.48 -23.03
CA GLN A 281 5.01 7.90 -23.29
C GLN A 281 3.74 8.39 -22.61
N LEU A 282 3.76 9.67 -22.23
CA LEU A 282 2.62 10.42 -21.71
C LEU A 282 2.40 11.66 -22.59
N GLY A 283 1.21 11.79 -23.14
CA GLY A 283 0.77 12.99 -23.83
C GLY A 283 0.47 14.09 -22.84
N VAL A 284 1.25 15.17 -22.85
CA VAL A 284 1.07 16.34 -21.99
C VAL A 284 0.50 17.49 -22.83
N PRO A 285 -0.63 18.10 -22.41
CA PRO A 285 -1.16 19.32 -22.99
C PRO A 285 -0.11 20.41 -23.15
N TRP A 286 -0.11 21.08 -24.29
CA TRP A 286 0.79 22.22 -24.55
C TRP A 286 0.69 23.32 -23.48
N THR A 287 -0.50 23.59 -22.94
CA THR A 287 -0.69 24.57 -21.86
C THR A 287 0.07 24.18 -20.59
N ILE A 288 -0.05 22.92 -20.17
CA ILE A 288 0.64 22.38 -18.99
C ILE A 288 2.16 22.36 -19.21
N ALA A 289 2.60 22.03 -20.43
CA ALA A 289 4.02 22.00 -20.76
C ALA A 289 4.69 23.38 -20.67
N LEU A 290 3.94 24.47 -20.91
CA LEU A 290 4.42 25.85 -20.76
C LEU A 290 4.38 26.33 -19.30
N ASP A 291 3.49 25.82 -18.46
CA ASP A 291 3.45 26.25 -17.05
C ASP A 291 4.57 25.61 -16.22
N LEU A 292 4.85 24.34 -16.50
CA LEU A 292 5.85 23.55 -15.79
C LEU A 292 7.27 23.78 -16.33
N THR A 293 8.24 23.74 -15.43
CA THR A 293 9.64 24.02 -15.74
C THR A 293 10.60 22.94 -15.25
N PHE A 294 11.75 22.87 -15.92
CA PHE A 294 12.89 22.04 -15.53
C PHE A 294 14.16 22.90 -15.53
N PRO A 295 14.92 22.96 -14.42
CA PRO A 295 16.16 23.71 -14.35
C PRO A 295 17.28 22.95 -15.08
N GLU A 296 17.66 23.42 -16.25
CA GLU A 296 18.80 22.88 -17.00
C GLU A 296 20.08 23.66 -16.64
N ILE A 297 21.15 22.92 -16.34
CA ILE A 297 22.47 23.49 -16.03
C ILE A 297 23.20 23.78 -17.33
N PHE A 298 23.52 25.04 -17.57
CA PHE A 298 24.30 25.49 -18.72
C PHE A 298 25.76 25.66 -18.30
N ILE A 299 26.61 24.70 -18.68
CA ILE A 299 28.06 24.80 -18.54
C ILE A 299 28.61 25.54 -19.77
N SER A 300 29.55 26.46 -19.56
CA SER A 300 30.17 27.25 -20.64
C SER A 300 30.97 26.36 -21.63
N THR A 301 30.31 25.80 -22.63
CA THR A 301 30.94 25.45 -23.93
C THR A 301 31.15 26.73 -24.76
N PRO A 302 31.93 26.73 -25.87
CA PRO A 302 32.31 27.95 -26.59
C PRO A 302 31.14 28.92 -26.82
N LEU A 303 31.41 30.22 -26.60
CA LEU A 303 30.41 31.30 -26.50
C LEU A 303 29.41 31.37 -27.66
N SER A 304 29.80 30.91 -28.85
CA SER A 304 28.96 30.85 -30.06
C SER A 304 27.82 29.83 -29.95
N SER A 305 28.08 28.65 -29.39
CA SER A 305 27.06 27.62 -29.14
C SER A 305 26.11 28.00 -28.02
N LEU A 306 26.60 28.74 -27.01
CA LEU A 306 25.79 29.21 -25.88
C LEU A 306 24.85 30.34 -26.29
N LYS A 307 25.31 31.30 -27.12
CA LYS A 307 24.43 32.33 -27.71
C LYS A 307 23.37 31.72 -28.62
N ASN A 308 23.72 30.75 -29.46
CA ASN A 308 22.76 30.08 -30.33
C ASN A 308 21.73 29.27 -29.52
N ARG A 309 22.17 28.50 -28.50
CA ARG A 309 21.26 27.76 -27.60
C ARG A 309 20.40 28.70 -26.76
N LEU A 310 20.94 29.80 -26.21
CA LEU A 310 20.13 30.77 -25.47
C LEU A 310 19.12 31.46 -26.39
N ASN A 311 19.52 31.89 -27.59
CA ASN A 311 18.61 32.48 -28.57
C ASN A 311 17.49 31.50 -28.99
N GLU A 312 17.73 30.19 -28.96
CA GLU A 312 16.67 29.17 -29.13
C GLU A 312 15.64 29.17 -27.99
N PHE A 313 15.97 29.61 -26.77
CA PHE A 313 15.04 29.68 -25.62
C PHE A 313 14.37 31.05 -25.44
N PHE A 314 14.65 32.02 -26.33
CA PHE A 314 14.08 33.37 -26.31
C PHE A 314 12.95 33.59 -27.34
N PHE A 315 12.29 32.53 -27.82
CA PHE A 315 10.95 32.69 -28.43
C PHE A 315 9.99 33.20 -27.34
N GLY A 316 9.12 34.17 -27.63
CA GLY A 316 8.35 34.93 -26.62
C GLY A 316 7.40 34.13 -25.73
N GLU A 317 6.62 34.84 -24.88
CA GLU A 317 5.70 34.30 -23.85
C GLU A 317 4.77 33.15 -24.31
N LYS A 318 4.52 33.00 -25.62
CA LYS A 318 3.83 31.83 -26.20
C LYS A 318 4.51 31.41 -27.51
N PRO A 319 5.25 30.30 -27.56
CA PRO A 319 5.68 29.71 -28.83
C PRO A 319 4.46 29.30 -29.69
N PRO A 320 4.60 29.08 -31.01
CA PRO A 320 3.53 28.50 -31.82
C PRO A 320 3.15 27.11 -31.29
N CYS A 321 1.90 26.69 -31.52
CA CYS A 321 1.36 25.43 -31.00
C CYS A 321 2.26 24.24 -31.42
N GLY A 322 2.81 23.52 -30.45
CA GLY A 322 3.73 22.38 -30.67
C GLY A 322 5.21 22.70 -30.46
N GLU A 323 5.60 23.96 -30.33
CA GLU A 323 6.96 24.34 -29.91
C GLU A 323 6.97 24.70 -28.42
N THR A 324 7.99 24.25 -27.69
CA THR A 324 8.22 24.57 -26.26
C THR A 324 9.58 25.22 -26.02
N ARG A 325 10.20 25.78 -27.07
CA ARG A 325 11.52 26.40 -27.04
C ARG A 325 11.48 27.80 -26.38
N ALA A 326 11.08 27.84 -25.12
CA ALA A 326 11.12 29.03 -24.29
C ALA A 326 11.56 28.70 -22.86
N ALA A 327 12.09 29.70 -22.17
CA ALA A 327 12.44 29.63 -20.76
C ALA A 327 11.62 30.63 -19.94
N ARG A 328 11.26 30.24 -18.72
CA ARG A 328 10.50 31.08 -17.79
C ARG A 328 11.42 32.04 -17.07
N SER A 329 12.45 31.51 -16.42
CA SER A 329 13.39 32.30 -15.65
C SER A 329 14.82 31.77 -15.75
N ILE A 330 15.78 32.65 -15.48
CA ILE A 330 17.20 32.34 -15.43
C ILE A 330 17.69 32.65 -14.02
N ILE A 331 18.36 31.69 -13.40
CA ILE A 331 18.90 31.82 -12.04
C ILE A 331 20.42 31.87 -12.13
N THR A 332 21.00 32.91 -11.53
CA THR A 332 22.45 33.08 -11.44
C THR A 332 23.02 32.31 -10.26
N VAL A 333 24.35 32.15 -10.21
CA VAL A 333 25.03 31.47 -9.09
C VAL A 333 24.78 32.18 -7.76
N ASP A 334 24.60 33.51 -7.78
CA ASP A 334 24.19 34.32 -6.62
C ASP A 334 22.75 34.04 -6.14
N GLY A 335 22.01 33.14 -6.79
CA GLY A 335 20.61 32.84 -6.49
C GLY A 335 19.62 33.90 -6.97
N LYS A 336 20.07 34.90 -7.75
CA LYS A 336 19.17 35.91 -8.31
C LYS A 336 18.40 35.32 -9.49
N ARG A 337 17.07 35.36 -9.39
CA ARG A 337 16.14 34.88 -10.41
C ARG A 337 15.72 36.03 -11.32
N PHE A 338 15.88 35.85 -12.62
CA PHE A 338 15.52 36.81 -13.66
C PHE A 338 14.40 36.22 -14.52
N ASP A 339 13.21 36.83 -14.48
CA ASP A 339 12.08 36.41 -15.31
C ASP A 339 12.24 36.90 -16.76
N VAL A 340 12.24 35.96 -17.69
CA VAL A 340 12.47 36.20 -19.13
C VAL A 340 11.35 37.07 -19.73
N GLY A 341 10.11 36.89 -19.27
CA GLY A 341 8.95 37.69 -19.74
C GLY A 341 9.08 39.19 -19.41
N ILE A 342 9.60 39.52 -18.23
CA ILE A 342 9.80 40.92 -17.80
C ILE A 342 10.98 41.54 -18.55
N LEU A 343 12.10 40.81 -18.68
CA LEU A 343 13.28 41.26 -19.42
C LEU A 343 12.94 41.64 -20.87
N LYS A 344 12.08 40.84 -21.52
CA LYS A 344 11.63 41.11 -22.90
C LYS A 344 10.69 42.31 -23.00
N LYS A 345 9.70 42.45 -22.09
CA LYS A 345 8.79 43.61 -22.07
C LYS A 345 9.55 44.93 -21.95
N ASN A 346 10.64 44.93 -21.17
CA ASN A 346 11.46 46.12 -20.96
C ASN A 346 12.49 46.36 -22.08
N ARG A 347 12.54 45.53 -23.14
CA ARG A 347 13.57 45.56 -24.21
C ARG A 347 14.99 45.69 -23.65
N ILE A 348 15.24 45.12 -22.48
CA ILE A 348 16.56 45.09 -21.90
C ILE A 348 17.33 44.06 -22.74
N GLU A 349 18.13 44.54 -23.71
CA GLU A 349 19.21 43.73 -24.26
C GLU A 349 20.01 43.23 -23.06
N TRP A 350 20.31 41.93 -23.06
CA TRP A 350 21.12 41.27 -22.04
C TRP A 350 22.25 42.20 -21.55
N PRO A 351 22.70 42.13 -20.28
CA PRO A 351 23.87 42.87 -19.77
C PRO A 351 25.21 42.45 -20.43
N LEU A 352 25.23 42.28 -21.75
CA LEU A 352 26.34 41.98 -22.65
C LEU A 352 26.70 43.21 -23.49
N LYS A 353 25.85 44.25 -23.52
CA LYS A 353 26.15 45.52 -24.20
C LYS A 353 25.99 46.70 -23.25
N HIS A 354 26.99 46.91 -22.41
CA HIS A 354 27.56 48.24 -22.14
C HIS A 354 28.61 48.11 -21.03
N GLY A 355 29.88 48.37 -21.36
CA GLY A 355 30.88 48.90 -20.43
C GLY A 355 31.41 48.02 -19.30
N ASP A 356 30.60 47.19 -18.66
CA ASP A 356 30.97 46.47 -17.44
C ASP A 356 31.53 45.09 -17.78
N LYS A 357 32.80 45.10 -18.17
CA LYS A 357 33.68 43.92 -18.23
C LYS A 357 33.82 43.18 -16.88
N ALA A 358 33.03 43.49 -15.84
CA ALA A 358 33.12 42.85 -14.53
C ALA A 358 32.23 41.61 -14.36
N LEU A 359 31.08 41.52 -15.05
CA LEU A 359 30.16 40.37 -14.92
C LEU A 359 30.44 39.22 -15.91
N LEU A 360 31.22 39.49 -16.96
CA LEU A 360 31.77 38.48 -17.88
C LEU A 360 33.01 37.77 -17.33
N TYR A 361 33.61 38.34 -16.28
CA TYR A 361 34.74 37.78 -15.53
C TYR A 361 34.36 37.47 -14.08
N CYS A 362 33.06 37.40 -13.75
CA CYS A 362 32.69 36.55 -12.63
C CYS A 362 33.11 35.13 -13.02
N SER A 363 34.00 34.57 -12.21
CA SER A 363 34.69 33.29 -12.30
C SER A 363 33.78 32.05 -12.39
N ASP A 364 32.49 32.22 -12.68
CA ASP A 364 31.46 31.24 -12.37
C ASP A 364 30.94 30.58 -13.65
N LYS A 365 31.27 29.30 -13.79
CA LYS A 365 31.30 28.54 -15.05
C LYS A 365 29.94 27.99 -15.52
N PHE A 366 28.83 28.28 -14.81
CA PHE A 366 27.52 27.72 -15.13
C PHE A 366 26.32 28.57 -14.68
N TRP A 367 25.19 28.42 -15.38
CA TRP A 367 23.92 29.12 -15.12
C TRP A 367 22.77 28.10 -15.02
N PHE A 368 21.73 28.40 -14.25
CA PHE A 368 20.51 27.59 -14.25
C PHE A 368 19.45 28.28 -15.11
N VAL A 369 18.90 27.56 -16.08
CA VAL A 369 17.82 28.05 -16.92
C VAL A 369 16.61 27.16 -16.69
N GLU A 370 15.55 27.75 -16.15
CA GLU A 370 14.25 27.08 -16.00
C GLU A 370 13.54 27.10 -17.35
N ARG A 371 13.75 26.04 -18.14
CA ARG A 371 13.07 25.87 -19.42
C ARG A 371 11.73 25.16 -19.25
N HIS A 372 10.83 25.37 -20.19
CA HIS A 372 9.60 24.60 -20.26
C HIS A 372 9.86 23.12 -20.57
N LEU A 373 8.83 22.29 -20.34
CA LEU A 373 8.88 20.87 -20.67
C LEU A 373 9.03 20.65 -22.18
N LYS A 374 9.87 19.70 -22.57
CA LYS A 374 10.08 19.30 -23.97
C LYS A 374 9.81 17.81 -24.16
N ASP A 375 9.63 17.42 -25.42
CA ASP A 375 9.51 16.01 -25.78
C ASP A 375 10.72 15.20 -25.29
N GLY A 376 10.44 14.05 -24.68
CA GLY A 376 11.44 13.15 -24.13
C GLY A 376 11.90 13.48 -22.70
N ASP A 377 11.41 14.57 -22.08
CA ASP A 377 11.59 14.77 -20.65
C ASP A 377 10.89 13.69 -19.83
N ILE A 378 11.38 13.47 -18.61
CA ILE A 378 10.93 12.40 -17.75
C ILE A 378 10.03 13.00 -16.69
N VAL A 379 8.85 12.40 -16.49
CA VAL A 379 7.87 12.83 -15.50
C VAL A 379 7.34 11.61 -14.77
N VAL A 380 6.89 11.81 -13.54
CA VAL A 380 6.25 10.77 -12.75
C VAL A 380 4.75 10.99 -12.77
N LEU A 381 4.00 9.98 -13.19
CA LEU A 381 2.55 10.00 -13.18
C LEU A 381 2.03 9.19 -12.00
N ASN A 382 1.09 9.77 -11.26
CA ASN A 382 0.42 9.13 -10.14
C ASN A 382 -1.10 9.08 -10.36
N ARG A 383 -1.67 7.89 -10.19
CA ARG A 383 -3.12 7.69 -10.08
C ARG A 383 -3.50 7.53 -8.61
N GLN A 384 -4.24 8.50 -8.07
CA GLN A 384 -4.79 8.42 -6.72
C GLN A 384 -6.01 7.48 -6.70
N ARG A 385 -6.18 6.60 -5.71
CA ARG A 385 -5.32 6.32 -4.55
C ARG A 385 -4.16 5.37 -4.90
N SER A 386 -2.97 5.67 -4.38
CA SER A 386 -1.76 4.90 -4.66
C SER A 386 -1.66 3.68 -3.72
N LEU A 387 -2.24 2.55 -4.14
CA LEU A 387 -2.27 1.31 -3.33
C LEU A 387 -1.00 0.47 -3.45
N HIS A 388 -0.21 0.71 -4.51
CA HIS A 388 0.91 -0.13 -4.90
C HIS A 388 1.95 0.71 -5.63
N LYS A 389 3.20 0.24 -5.64
CA LYS A 389 4.34 0.89 -6.32
C LYS A 389 3.99 1.32 -7.75
N MET A 390 3.30 0.48 -8.51
CA MET A 390 2.92 0.71 -9.91
C MET A 390 1.84 1.78 -10.11
N SER A 391 1.19 2.27 -9.06
CA SER A 391 0.35 3.48 -9.16
C SER A 391 1.16 4.73 -9.50
N ILE A 392 2.48 4.68 -9.28
CA ILE A 392 3.43 5.77 -9.54
C ILE A 392 4.46 5.25 -10.54
N MET A 393 4.43 5.76 -11.78
CA MET A 393 5.32 5.32 -12.85
C MET A 393 5.98 6.49 -13.56
N GLY A 394 7.20 6.29 -14.01
CA GLY A 394 7.94 7.23 -14.85
C GLY A 394 7.53 7.11 -16.32
N HIS A 395 7.20 8.23 -16.94
CA HIS A 395 6.85 8.35 -18.36
C HIS A 395 7.72 9.38 -19.07
N ARG A 396 7.86 9.22 -20.38
CA ARG A 396 8.45 10.23 -21.27
C ARG A 396 7.37 11.18 -21.78
N VAL A 397 7.60 12.47 -21.62
CA VAL A 397 6.71 13.52 -22.10
C VAL A 397 6.67 13.52 -23.63
N LYS A 398 5.46 13.65 -24.17
CA LYS A 398 5.21 14.05 -25.54
C LYS A 398 4.16 15.14 -25.54
N VAL A 399 4.51 16.33 -26.03
CA VAL A 399 3.62 17.47 -26.04
C VAL A 399 2.53 17.24 -27.09
N VAL A 400 1.28 17.36 -26.68
CA VAL A 400 0.10 17.13 -27.52
C VAL A 400 -0.89 18.30 -27.43
N PRO A 401 -1.67 18.55 -28.50
CA PRO A 401 -2.77 19.52 -28.44
C PRO A 401 -3.93 18.97 -27.60
N GLY A 402 -4.69 19.90 -26.99
CA GLY A 402 -5.82 19.61 -26.10
C GLY A 402 -5.52 19.96 -24.64
N SER A 403 -6.38 19.52 -23.73
CA SER A 403 -6.30 19.81 -22.28
C SER A 403 -6.19 18.56 -21.39
N THR A 404 -6.22 17.37 -21.98
CA THR A 404 -6.20 16.08 -21.27
C THR A 404 -4.85 15.40 -21.39
N PHE A 405 -4.49 14.63 -20.37
CA PHE A 405 -3.38 13.69 -20.46
C PHE A 405 -3.75 12.54 -21.39
N ARG A 406 -2.81 12.13 -22.26
CA ARG A 406 -3.02 10.99 -23.16
C ARG A 406 -2.12 9.82 -22.79
N LEU A 407 -2.71 8.66 -22.55
CA LEU A 407 -1.97 7.45 -22.18
C LEU A 407 -2.28 6.31 -23.12
N ASN A 408 -1.32 5.40 -23.25
CA ASN A 408 -1.54 4.15 -23.95
C ASN A 408 -2.51 3.25 -23.12
N PRO A 409 -3.56 2.66 -23.73
CA PRO A 409 -4.55 1.82 -23.06
C PRO A 409 -4.01 0.53 -22.42
N SER A 410 -2.81 0.08 -22.79
CA SER A 410 -2.18 -1.12 -22.21
C SER A 410 -1.62 -0.87 -20.80
N ILE A 411 -1.29 0.39 -20.45
CA ILE A 411 -0.69 0.77 -19.15
C ILE A 411 -1.71 0.71 -18.03
N THR A 412 -2.94 1.16 -18.31
CA THR A 412 -3.95 1.36 -17.28
C THR A 412 -5.09 0.39 -17.46
N SER A 413 -5.36 -0.42 -16.42
CA SER A 413 -6.66 -1.08 -16.25
C SER A 413 -7.80 -0.09 -15.96
N ALA A 414 -7.47 1.20 -15.77
CA ALA A 414 -8.40 2.28 -15.55
C ALA A 414 -9.38 2.45 -16.71
N ASP A 415 -10.63 2.71 -16.36
CA ASP A 415 -11.59 3.22 -17.33
C ASP A 415 -11.29 4.70 -17.55
N PHE A 416 -11.20 5.12 -18.82
CA PHE A 416 -10.98 6.51 -19.20
C PHE A 416 -12.25 7.37 -18.96
N GLY A 417 -12.99 7.07 -17.89
CA GLY A 417 -14.28 7.66 -17.52
C GLY A 417 -14.17 9.00 -16.81
N GLY A 418 -13.00 9.67 -16.90
CA GLY A 418 -12.78 10.98 -16.29
C GLY A 418 -12.08 10.95 -14.93
N ASP A 419 -11.22 9.97 -14.67
CA ASP A 419 -10.34 10.02 -13.50
C ASP A 419 -9.20 11.03 -13.75
N PRO A 420 -9.02 12.05 -12.89
CA PRO A 420 -7.86 12.91 -12.98
C PRO A 420 -6.61 12.19 -12.45
N MET A 421 -5.49 12.32 -13.16
CA MET A 421 -4.18 11.87 -12.67
C MET A 421 -3.28 13.07 -12.39
N ARG A 422 -2.32 12.89 -11.49
CA ARG A 422 -1.35 13.92 -11.13
C ARG A 422 0.02 13.58 -11.71
N MET A 423 0.65 14.56 -12.33
CA MET A 423 2.00 14.48 -12.89
C MET A 423 2.94 15.32 -12.05
N HIS A 424 4.14 14.80 -11.81
CA HIS A 424 5.22 15.46 -11.07
C HIS A 424 6.48 15.53 -11.93
N VAL A 425 7.12 16.70 -12.00
CA VAL A 425 8.35 16.91 -12.77
C VAL A 425 9.57 16.81 -11.84
N PRO A 426 10.46 15.82 -12.02
CA PRO A 426 11.71 15.75 -11.26
C PRO A 426 12.60 16.96 -11.60
N GLN A 427 12.97 17.73 -10.58
CA GLN A 427 13.71 18.98 -10.76
C GLN A 427 15.24 18.76 -10.83
N SER A 428 15.77 17.78 -10.11
CA SER A 428 17.21 17.50 -10.12
C SER A 428 17.59 16.46 -11.17
N LEU A 429 18.84 16.48 -11.64
CA LEU A 429 19.37 15.45 -12.53
C LEU A 429 19.51 14.08 -11.84
N GLU A 430 19.75 14.09 -10.53
CA GLU A 430 19.84 12.87 -9.71
C GLU A 430 18.47 12.18 -9.64
N THR A 431 17.42 12.91 -9.24
CA THR A 431 16.05 12.37 -9.19
C THR A 431 15.54 11.98 -10.57
N ARG A 432 15.93 12.69 -11.63
CA ARG A 432 15.62 12.29 -13.01
C ARG A 432 16.26 10.95 -13.36
N THR A 433 17.51 10.72 -12.96
CA THR A 433 18.21 9.44 -13.15
C THR A 433 17.57 8.33 -12.32
N GLU A 434 17.20 8.61 -11.07
CA GLU A 434 16.47 7.68 -10.20
C GLU A 434 15.15 7.24 -10.82
N VAL A 435 14.34 8.17 -11.34
CA VAL A 435 13.09 7.83 -12.03
C VAL A 435 13.38 6.97 -13.25
N LEU A 436 14.38 7.34 -14.07
CA LEU A 436 14.78 6.60 -15.27
C LEU A 436 15.15 5.15 -14.95
N GLU A 437 15.93 4.95 -13.88
CA GLU A 437 16.51 3.65 -13.54
C GLU A 437 15.64 2.80 -12.60
N CYS A 438 14.72 3.38 -11.83
CA CYS A 438 13.96 2.63 -10.81
C CYS A 438 12.46 2.54 -11.09
N VAL A 439 11.85 3.58 -11.69
CA VAL A 439 10.38 3.77 -11.70
C VAL A 439 9.78 3.88 -13.10
N MET A 440 10.60 3.93 -14.16
CA MET A 440 10.11 3.95 -15.54
C MET A 440 9.21 2.75 -15.87
N VAL A 441 8.16 2.99 -16.67
CA VAL A 441 7.18 1.97 -17.07
C VAL A 441 7.81 0.62 -17.49
N PRO A 442 8.86 0.57 -18.34
CA PRO A 442 9.45 -0.71 -18.73
C PRO A 442 9.98 -1.53 -17.55
N LYS A 443 10.64 -0.89 -16.60
CA LYS A 443 11.21 -1.55 -15.41
C LYS A 443 10.15 -2.00 -14.42
N CYS A 444 9.04 -1.28 -14.42
CA CYS A 444 7.92 -1.49 -13.53
C CYS A 444 6.95 -2.58 -14.06
N MET A 445 7.03 -3.02 -15.33
CA MET A 445 6.03 -3.95 -15.91
C MET A 445 5.77 -5.23 -15.10
N PHE A 446 6.76 -5.74 -14.38
CA PHE A 446 6.65 -6.94 -13.57
C PHE A 446 6.41 -6.58 -12.11
N SER A 447 5.35 -7.16 -11.55
CA SER A 447 4.98 -6.91 -10.17
C SER A 447 5.54 -7.98 -9.24
N PRO A 448 6.25 -7.60 -8.16
CA PRO A 448 6.71 -8.53 -7.15
C PRO A 448 5.57 -9.13 -6.33
N GLN A 449 4.33 -8.61 -6.45
CA GLN A 449 3.18 -9.13 -5.72
C GLN A 449 2.76 -10.54 -6.17
N SER A 450 2.74 -10.76 -7.49
CA SER A 450 2.18 -11.97 -8.10
C SER A 450 3.14 -12.65 -9.08
N ASN A 451 4.35 -12.11 -9.19
CA ASN A 451 5.42 -12.60 -10.07
C ASN A 451 4.97 -12.68 -11.54
N ARG A 452 4.02 -11.81 -11.91
CA ARG A 452 3.36 -11.72 -13.21
C ARG A 452 3.42 -10.30 -13.75
N LEU A 453 3.31 -10.20 -15.06
CA LEU A 453 3.26 -8.93 -15.78
C LEU A 453 1.97 -8.18 -15.43
N GLU A 454 2.05 -6.94 -14.92
CA GLU A 454 0.87 -6.09 -14.65
C GLU A 454 0.39 -5.34 -15.90
N VAL A 455 1.31 -4.98 -16.77
CA VAL A 455 1.04 -4.22 -18.01
C VAL A 455 0.90 -5.19 -19.18
N GLY A 456 -0.30 -5.35 -19.72
CA GLY A 456 -0.57 -6.30 -20.82
C GLY A 456 -1.57 -5.76 -21.83
N LEU A 457 -1.70 -6.45 -22.96
CA LEU A 457 -2.71 -6.09 -23.96
C LEU A 457 -4.10 -6.21 -23.35
N SER A 458 -4.85 -5.12 -23.42
CA SER A 458 -6.18 -5.00 -22.84
C SER A 458 -7.15 -4.52 -23.91
N LYS A 459 -8.44 -4.64 -23.60
CA LYS A 459 -9.54 -4.11 -24.42
C LYS A 459 -9.36 -4.48 -25.90
N ASP A 460 -9.54 -3.52 -26.80
CA ASP A 460 -9.75 -3.77 -28.22
C ASP A 460 -8.53 -4.48 -28.82
N SER A 461 -7.32 -4.08 -28.43
CA SER A 461 -6.07 -4.70 -28.87
C SER A 461 -6.05 -6.22 -28.65
N LEU A 462 -6.54 -6.69 -27.49
CA LEU A 462 -6.61 -8.12 -27.17
C LEU A 462 -7.62 -8.86 -28.05
N LEU A 463 -8.81 -8.27 -28.26
CA LEU A 463 -9.83 -8.85 -29.13
C LEU A 463 -9.36 -8.93 -30.58
N GLY A 464 -8.63 -7.91 -31.04
CA GLY A 464 -8.07 -7.85 -32.39
C GLY A 464 -7.04 -8.94 -32.61
N CYS A 465 -6.08 -9.09 -31.69
CA CYS A 465 -5.11 -10.18 -31.75
C CYS A 465 -5.79 -11.56 -31.77
N CYS A 466 -6.81 -11.76 -30.95
CA CYS A 466 -7.59 -13.01 -30.94
C CYS A 466 -8.26 -13.26 -32.30
N LYS A 467 -8.97 -12.28 -32.87
CA LYS A 467 -9.61 -12.45 -34.18
C LYS A 467 -8.62 -12.65 -35.32
N ILE A 468 -7.50 -11.94 -35.34
CA ILE A 468 -6.44 -12.11 -36.35
C ILE A 468 -5.89 -13.54 -36.30
N SER A 469 -5.64 -14.07 -35.11
CA SER A 469 -5.04 -15.41 -34.93
C SER A 469 -5.98 -16.58 -35.22
N LYS A 470 -7.31 -16.38 -35.19
CA LYS A 470 -8.29 -17.44 -35.53
C LYS A 470 -8.24 -17.87 -37.01
N MET A 471 -7.63 -17.08 -37.89
CA MET A 471 -7.48 -17.43 -39.30
C MET A 471 -6.31 -18.41 -39.51
N GLY A 472 -6.60 -19.72 -39.39
CA GLY A 472 -5.94 -20.74 -40.21
C GLY A 472 -4.66 -21.42 -39.71
N THR A 473 -4.49 -21.76 -38.42
CA THR A 473 -3.45 -22.74 -37.99
C THR A 473 -3.85 -23.51 -36.72
N PHE A 474 -3.54 -24.82 -36.70
CA PHE A 474 -3.74 -25.76 -35.58
C PHE A 474 -2.34 -26.17 -35.07
N ILE A 475 -1.99 -26.09 -33.75
CA ILE A 475 -0.56 -26.17 -33.29
C ILE A 475 -0.03 -25.10 -32.30
N GLU A 476 -0.55 -24.85 -31.08
CA GLU A 476 0.03 -23.84 -30.14
C GLU A 476 1.56 -23.95 -29.95
N LYS A 477 2.34 -23.10 -30.66
CA LYS A 477 3.80 -23.07 -30.55
C LYS A 477 4.38 -21.80 -31.15
N VAL A 478 5.00 -20.95 -30.33
CA VAL A 478 5.85 -19.85 -30.84
C VAL A 478 7.27 -20.38 -30.99
N THR A 479 7.83 -20.35 -32.20
CA THR A 479 9.23 -20.76 -32.44
C THR A 479 9.96 -19.69 -33.21
N LYS A 480 11.16 -19.30 -32.76
CA LYS A 480 11.99 -18.23 -33.37
C LYS A 480 11.29 -16.86 -33.54
N GLY A 481 10.29 -16.57 -32.70
CA GLY A 481 9.50 -15.34 -32.81
C GLY A 481 8.36 -15.41 -33.82
N GLU A 482 8.13 -16.58 -34.44
CA GLU A 482 7.00 -16.83 -35.33
C GLU A 482 5.91 -17.59 -34.57
N HIS A 483 4.68 -17.09 -34.69
CA HIS A 483 3.49 -17.75 -34.15
C HIS A 483 3.05 -18.85 -35.11
N LEU A 484 3.32 -20.13 -34.76
CA LEU A 484 2.97 -21.24 -35.64
C LEU A 484 1.49 -21.58 -35.58
N SER A 485 0.86 -21.51 -34.40
CA SER A 485 -0.59 -21.71 -34.23
C SER A 485 -1.05 -21.39 -32.82
N GLY A 486 -2.37 -21.51 -32.62
CA GLY A 486 -3.07 -21.14 -31.39
C GLY A 486 -3.89 -19.88 -31.57
N THR A 487 -4.83 -19.65 -30.66
CA THR A 487 -5.51 -18.36 -30.62
C THR A 487 -4.82 -17.49 -29.57
N LEU A 488 -4.48 -16.26 -29.97
CA LEU A 488 -3.91 -15.27 -29.09
C LEU A 488 -5.00 -14.70 -28.17
N CYS A 489 -5.21 -15.36 -27.04
CA CYS A 489 -6.18 -14.98 -26.00
C CYS A 489 -5.50 -14.31 -24.79
N LYS A 490 -6.32 -13.89 -23.81
CA LYS A 490 -5.82 -13.33 -22.54
C LYS A 490 -4.79 -14.21 -21.83
N ASP A 491 -4.88 -15.53 -21.95
CA ASP A 491 -3.97 -16.43 -21.26
C ASP A 491 -2.58 -16.46 -21.91
N THR A 492 -2.46 -16.12 -23.20
CA THR A 492 -1.17 -16.07 -23.92
C THR A 492 -0.59 -14.67 -23.99
N LEU A 493 -1.40 -13.64 -24.30
CA LEU A 493 -0.97 -12.24 -24.43
C LEU A 493 -1.17 -11.41 -23.15
N GLY A 494 -1.78 -12.00 -22.12
CA GLY A 494 -1.97 -11.34 -20.83
C GLY A 494 -0.77 -11.48 -19.91
N MET A 495 -1.06 -11.63 -18.62
CA MET A 495 -0.11 -11.50 -17.51
C MET A 495 0.79 -12.74 -17.36
N SER A 496 1.58 -13.06 -18.39
CA SER A 496 2.52 -14.20 -18.38
C SER A 496 3.91 -13.81 -17.85
N THR A 497 4.74 -14.83 -17.56
CA THR A 497 6.06 -14.70 -16.91
C THR A 497 7.13 -14.05 -17.80
N HIS A 498 8.19 -13.52 -17.18
CA HIS A 498 9.35 -12.82 -17.76
C HIS A 498 9.76 -13.18 -19.17
N GLY A 499 9.98 -12.16 -20.02
CA GLY A 499 10.53 -12.30 -21.37
C GLY A 499 12.06 -12.28 -21.42
N LYS A 500 12.66 -12.96 -22.40
CA LYS A 500 14.13 -13.02 -22.59
C LYS A 500 14.80 -11.72 -23.02
N ASN A 501 14.08 -10.84 -23.72
CA ASN A 501 14.68 -9.70 -24.42
C ASN A 501 14.68 -8.41 -23.58
N GLY A 502 14.49 -8.54 -22.26
CA GLY A 502 14.39 -7.43 -21.33
C GLY A 502 13.08 -6.64 -21.42
N PRO A 503 12.88 -5.68 -20.51
CA PRO A 503 11.65 -4.89 -20.40
C PRO A 503 11.41 -3.97 -21.61
N ASP A 504 12.46 -3.40 -22.18
CA ASP A 504 12.34 -2.46 -23.30
C ASP A 504 11.84 -3.13 -24.58
N ALA A 505 12.26 -4.38 -24.85
CA ALA A 505 11.76 -5.14 -25.97
C ALA A 505 10.29 -5.54 -25.77
N ALA A 506 9.89 -5.87 -24.54
CA ALA A 506 8.49 -6.15 -24.20
C ALA A 506 7.61 -4.90 -24.42
N CYS A 507 8.09 -3.72 -24.04
CA CYS A 507 7.44 -2.43 -24.28
C CYS A 507 7.16 -2.19 -25.77
N LYS A 508 8.19 -2.40 -26.61
CA LYS A 508 8.07 -2.28 -28.07
C LYS A 508 7.10 -3.31 -28.65
N PHE A 509 7.14 -4.55 -28.15
CA PHE A 509 6.22 -5.60 -28.57
C PHE A 509 4.77 -5.23 -28.28
N LEU A 510 4.46 -4.79 -27.06
CA LEU A 510 3.11 -4.35 -26.68
C LEU A 510 2.62 -3.21 -27.57
N GLY A 511 3.45 -2.17 -27.78
CA GLY A 511 3.11 -1.06 -28.66
C GLY A 511 2.84 -1.49 -30.11
N ASN A 512 3.67 -2.37 -30.66
CA ASN A 512 3.53 -2.84 -32.04
C ASN A 512 2.31 -3.75 -32.22
N ALA A 513 2.07 -4.67 -31.29
CA ALA A 513 0.91 -5.56 -31.32
C ALA A 513 -0.41 -4.78 -31.22
N GLN A 514 -0.43 -3.76 -30.36
CA GLN A 514 -1.55 -2.84 -30.24
C GLN A 514 -1.81 -2.05 -31.53
N LEU A 515 -0.76 -1.48 -32.13
CA LEU A 515 -0.88 -0.73 -33.38
C LEU A 515 -1.43 -1.62 -34.50
N LEU A 516 -0.92 -2.86 -34.61
CA LEU A 516 -1.39 -3.84 -35.58
C LEU A 516 -2.87 -4.19 -35.38
N ALA A 517 -3.27 -4.49 -34.14
CA ALA A 517 -4.65 -4.83 -33.82
C ALA A 517 -5.63 -3.69 -34.15
N HIS A 518 -5.28 -2.45 -33.80
CA HIS A 518 -6.11 -1.29 -34.10
C HIS A 518 -6.15 -0.94 -35.58
N TYR A 519 -5.02 -1.05 -36.28
CA TYR A 519 -5.00 -0.90 -37.73
C TYR A 519 -5.90 -1.93 -38.41
N TRP A 520 -5.88 -3.18 -37.93
CA TRP A 520 -6.78 -4.23 -38.43
C TRP A 520 -8.26 -3.91 -38.14
N PHE A 521 -8.60 -3.39 -36.97
CA PHE A 521 -9.99 -2.96 -36.67
C PHE A 521 -10.46 -1.77 -37.49
N LEU A 522 -9.55 -0.89 -37.90
CA LEU A 522 -9.89 0.23 -38.77
C LEU A 522 -10.46 -0.28 -40.11
N HIS A 523 -9.96 -1.43 -40.59
CA HIS A 523 -10.46 -2.11 -41.80
C HIS A 523 -11.59 -3.10 -41.51
N ASN A 524 -11.54 -3.79 -40.36
CA ASN A 524 -12.53 -4.76 -39.93
C ASN A 524 -13.35 -4.21 -38.77
N ALA A 525 -14.48 -3.60 -39.08
CA ALA A 525 -15.39 -3.08 -38.08
C ALA A 525 -15.86 -4.20 -37.13
N PHE A 526 -15.86 -3.91 -35.83
CA PHE A 526 -16.42 -4.78 -34.80
C PHE A 526 -17.52 -4.04 -34.06
N SER A 527 -18.68 -4.68 -33.93
CA SER A 527 -19.82 -4.11 -33.22
C SER A 527 -20.53 -5.21 -32.45
N ILE A 528 -21.26 -4.82 -31.41
CA ILE A 528 -22.15 -5.72 -30.68
C ILE A 528 -23.54 -5.10 -30.67
N GLY A 529 -24.54 -5.89 -31.00
CA GLY A 529 -25.94 -5.48 -31.02
C GLY A 529 -26.81 -6.35 -30.12
N ILE A 530 -28.09 -6.01 -30.05
CA ILE A 530 -29.10 -6.84 -29.37
C ILE A 530 -29.21 -8.22 -30.04
N GLY A 531 -29.04 -8.29 -31.37
CA GLY A 531 -29.07 -9.54 -32.12
C GLY A 531 -28.04 -10.58 -31.67
N ASP A 532 -26.88 -10.14 -31.15
CA ASP A 532 -25.85 -11.03 -30.61
C ASP A 532 -26.25 -11.71 -29.28
N MET A 533 -27.32 -11.23 -28.65
CA MET A 533 -27.87 -11.76 -27.39
C MET A 533 -29.09 -12.64 -27.62
N VAL A 534 -29.66 -12.64 -28.82
CA VAL A 534 -30.86 -13.43 -29.14
C VAL A 534 -30.44 -14.87 -29.40
N VAL A 535 -31.18 -15.81 -28.80
CA VAL A 535 -30.99 -17.26 -28.94
C VAL A 535 -32.20 -17.89 -29.62
N ASP A 536 -31.98 -19.04 -30.24
CA ASP A 536 -33.02 -19.81 -30.91
C ASP A 536 -34.21 -20.12 -29.99
N LEU A 537 -35.41 -20.19 -30.58
CA LEU A 537 -36.64 -20.53 -29.85
C LEU A 537 -36.52 -21.87 -29.12
N ALA A 538 -35.94 -22.89 -29.77
CA ALA A 538 -35.71 -24.20 -29.17
C ALA A 538 -34.80 -24.13 -27.92
N THR A 539 -33.84 -23.21 -27.89
CA THR A 539 -32.96 -23.02 -26.72
C THR A 539 -33.69 -22.25 -25.62
N THR A 540 -34.53 -21.28 -25.99
CA THR A 540 -35.37 -20.53 -25.05
C THR A 540 -36.36 -21.45 -24.33
N GLU A 541 -36.96 -22.40 -25.04
CA GLU A 541 -37.83 -23.43 -24.46
C GLU A 541 -37.05 -24.36 -23.51
N LYS A 542 -35.86 -24.81 -23.89
CA LYS A 542 -34.97 -25.59 -23.00
C LYS A 542 -34.59 -24.83 -21.74
N ILE A 543 -34.33 -23.52 -21.84
CA ILE A 543 -34.04 -22.68 -20.67
C ILE A 543 -35.25 -22.59 -19.75
N LYS A 544 -36.45 -22.33 -20.31
CA LYS A 544 -37.70 -22.32 -19.54
C LYS A 544 -37.97 -23.66 -18.85
N GLN A 545 -37.75 -24.77 -19.55
CA GLN A 545 -37.89 -26.12 -19.00
C GLN A 545 -36.88 -26.36 -17.87
N THR A 546 -35.62 -25.97 -18.04
CA THR A 546 -34.59 -26.11 -16.99
C THR A 546 -34.96 -25.33 -15.73
N ILE A 547 -35.58 -24.15 -15.89
CA ILE A 547 -36.03 -23.32 -14.77
C ILE A 547 -37.28 -23.91 -14.12
N SER A 548 -38.24 -24.44 -14.89
CA SER A 548 -39.43 -25.09 -14.31
C SER A 548 -39.07 -26.35 -13.53
N GLU A 549 -38.19 -27.20 -14.08
CA GLU A 549 -37.67 -28.38 -13.38
C GLU A 549 -37.04 -28.00 -12.03
N ALA A 550 -36.29 -26.90 -11.98
CA ALA A 550 -35.68 -26.42 -10.75
C ALA A 550 -36.71 -25.88 -9.74
N LYS A 551 -37.81 -25.27 -10.22
CA LYS A 551 -38.90 -24.83 -9.33
C LYS A 551 -39.63 -26.02 -8.72
N ASP A 552 -39.95 -27.02 -9.53
CA ASP A 552 -40.61 -28.24 -9.08
C ASP A 552 -39.74 -29.00 -8.05
N GLU A 553 -38.42 -29.04 -8.26
CA GLU A 553 -37.47 -29.58 -7.27
C GLU A 553 -37.52 -28.82 -5.93
N VAL A 554 -37.60 -27.48 -5.94
CA VAL A 554 -37.71 -26.67 -4.71
C VAL A 554 -39.05 -26.88 -4.03
N GLU A 555 -40.16 -26.90 -4.76
CA GLU A 555 -41.49 -27.18 -4.20
C GLU A 555 -41.57 -28.58 -3.59
N GLY A 556 -40.92 -29.57 -4.20
CA GLY A 556 -40.75 -30.90 -3.62
C GLY A 556 -39.97 -30.87 -2.30
N LEU A 557 -38.92 -30.04 -2.19
CA LEU A 557 -38.18 -29.85 -0.93
C LEU A 557 -39.01 -29.13 0.13
N VAL A 558 -39.80 -28.11 -0.24
CA VAL A 558 -40.73 -27.42 0.67
C VAL A 558 -41.77 -28.40 1.20
N SER A 559 -42.33 -29.24 0.33
CA SER A 559 -43.31 -30.27 0.72
C SER A 559 -42.72 -31.30 1.69
N LYS A 560 -41.48 -31.75 1.46
CA LYS A 560 -40.73 -32.64 2.38
C LYS A 560 -40.41 -31.98 3.71
N ALA A 561 -40.13 -30.67 3.72
CA ALA A 561 -39.91 -29.91 4.94
C ALA A 561 -41.20 -29.78 5.75
N ARG A 562 -42.33 -29.47 5.09
CA ARG A 562 -43.66 -29.38 5.71
C ARG A 562 -44.14 -30.73 6.26
N SER A 563 -43.88 -31.82 5.56
CA SER A 563 -44.19 -33.19 6.02
C SER A 563 -43.22 -33.73 7.09
N LYS A 564 -42.24 -32.92 7.53
CA LYS A 564 -41.17 -33.30 8.48
C LYS A 564 -40.34 -34.52 8.05
N GLN A 565 -40.30 -34.81 6.76
CA GLN A 565 -39.48 -35.88 6.17
C GLN A 565 -38.06 -35.42 5.85
N LEU A 566 -37.77 -34.13 5.99
CA LEU A 566 -36.45 -33.57 5.77
C LEU A 566 -35.56 -33.76 7.01
N GLU A 567 -34.51 -34.56 6.90
CA GLU A 567 -33.51 -34.70 7.96
C GLU A 567 -32.60 -33.46 8.04
N ALA A 568 -32.34 -33.02 9.27
CA ALA A 568 -31.40 -31.95 9.57
C ALA A 568 -29.97 -32.45 9.38
N GLU A 569 -29.14 -31.64 8.72
CA GLU A 569 -27.71 -31.91 8.63
C GLU A 569 -27.05 -31.74 10.01
N PRO A 570 -26.00 -32.51 10.34
CA PRO A 570 -25.36 -32.46 11.64
C PRO A 570 -24.85 -31.05 11.95
N GLY A 571 -25.27 -30.49 13.08
CA GLY A 571 -24.89 -29.16 13.54
C GLY A 571 -25.61 -27.98 12.87
N ARG A 572 -26.68 -28.24 12.10
CA ARG A 572 -27.53 -27.22 11.45
C ARG A 572 -28.98 -27.36 11.90
N THR A 573 -29.73 -26.26 11.88
CA THR A 573 -31.18 -26.33 12.10
C THR A 573 -31.88 -26.96 10.89
N LEU A 574 -33.14 -27.38 11.04
CA LEU A 574 -33.94 -27.88 9.92
C LEU A 574 -34.10 -26.81 8.82
N VAL A 575 -34.32 -25.55 9.21
CA VAL A 575 -34.45 -24.41 8.28
C VAL A 575 -33.13 -24.15 7.57
N ASP A 576 -32.01 -24.13 8.30
CA ASP A 576 -30.69 -23.99 7.67
C ASP A 576 -30.42 -25.15 6.71
N SER A 577 -30.72 -26.39 7.11
CA SER A 577 -30.54 -27.57 6.26
C SER A 577 -31.40 -27.51 4.98
N PHE A 578 -32.62 -26.98 5.09
CA PHE A 578 -33.47 -26.68 3.94
C PHE A 578 -32.85 -25.61 3.04
N GLU A 579 -32.49 -24.45 3.59
CA GLU A 579 -31.87 -23.35 2.85
C GLU A 579 -30.55 -23.76 2.20
N ASN A 580 -29.79 -24.67 2.83
CA ASN A 580 -28.55 -25.20 2.27
C ASN A 580 -28.81 -26.10 1.07
N LYS A 581 -29.82 -26.98 1.13
CA LYS A 581 -30.23 -27.82 -0.02
C LYS A 581 -30.74 -26.98 -1.20
N VAL A 582 -31.36 -25.83 -0.92
CA VAL A 582 -31.89 -24.92 -1.94
C VAL A 582 -30.79 -24.02 -2.55
N ASN A 583 -29.94 -23.38 -1.72
CA ASN A 583 -28.95 -22.39 -2.17
C ASN A 583 -27.52 -22.90 -2.38
N GLN A 584 -27.02 -23.80 -1.52
CA GLN A 584 -25.59 -23.82 -1.16
C GLN A 584 -24.72 -24.84 -1.93
N LEU A 585 -23.47 -24.41 -2.19
CA LEU A 585 -22.30 -24.96 -2.93
C LEU A 585 -21.71 -26.30 -2.38
N PRO A 586 -20.83 -27.01 -3.12
CA PRO A 586 -20.71 -28.47 -3.09
C PRO A 586 -20.14 -29.03 -1.79
N THR A 587 -20.75 -30.13 -1.31
CA THR A 587 -20.22 -31.05 -0.31
C THR A 587 -19.28 -32.07 -0.96
N VAL A 588 -18.10 -32.27 -0.37
CA VAL A 588 -17.21 -33.41 -0.71
C VAL A 588 -17.57 -34.58 0.19
N SER A 589 -18.41 -35.52 -0.25
CA SER A 589 -18.53 -36.78 0.49
C SER A 589 -17.21 -37.55 0.37
N ASN A 590 -16.48 -37.68 1.49
CA ASN A 590 -15.37 -38.62 1.60
C ASN A 590 -15.95 -40.03 1.58
N VAL A 591 -15.72 -40.78 0.50
CA VAL A 591 -15.74 -42.25 0.53
C VAL A 591 -14.55 -42.74 -0.27
N SER A 592 -13.56 -43.27 0.46
CA SER A 592 -12.47 -44.16 0.04
C SER A 592 -12.18 -44.28 -1.47
N GLY A 593 -11.08 -43.66 -1.91
CA GLY A 593 -10.17 -44.28 -2.89
C GLY A 593 -10.60 -44.44 -4.35
N GLN A 594 -11.74 -43.92 -4.80
CA GLN A 594 -12.15 -44.08 -6.21
C GLN A 594 -12.75 -42.78 -6.77
N GLN A 595 -12.15 -42.30 -7.88
CA GLN A 595 -12.54 -41.13 -8.70
C GLN A 595 -13.60 -40.20 -8.11
N VAL A 596 -13.14 -39.04 -7.61
CA VAL A 596 -13.99 -37.93 -7.15
C VAL A 596 -14.87 -37.44 -8.30
N LYS A 597 -16.13 -37.89 -8.34
CA LYS A 597 -17.18 -37.34 -9.19
C LYS A 597 -17.93 -36.28 -8.39
N TRP A 598 -17.75 -35.01 -8.76
CA TRP A 598 -18.42 -33.86 -8.16
C TRP A 598 -19.95 -33.99 -8.26
N VAL A 599 -20.62 -34.40 -7.18
CA VAL A 599 -22.08 -34.34 -7.10
C VAL A 599 -22.47 -32.92 -6.71
N ARG A 600 -22.77 -32.10 -7.72
CA ARG A 600 -23.28 -30.72 -7.57
C ARG A 600 -24.73 -30.75 -7.07
N SER A 601 -24.98 -30.71 -5.75
CA SER A 601 -26.35 -30.59 -5.21
C SER A 601 -26.70 -29.16 -4.81
N ASN A 602 -26.90 -28.30 -5.81
CA ASN A 602 -27.58 -27.02 -5.63
C ASN A 602 -28.72 -27.01 -6.63
N VAL A 603 -29.96 -26.64 -6.26
CA VAL A 603 -31.06 -26.63 -7.23
C VAL A 603 -31.00 -25.37 -8.09
N LEU A 604 -31.03 -24.19 -7.46
CA LEU A 604 -31.16 -22.90 -8.16
C LEU A 604 -29.87 -22.46 -8.87
N ASN A 605 -28.71 -22.61 -8.24
CA ASN A 605 -27.42 -22.26 -8.86
C ASN A 605 -27.08 -23.21 -10.03
N ARG A 606 -27.40 -24.50 -9.90
CA ARG A 606 -27.23 -25.48 -10.99
C ARG A 606 -28.15 -25.16 -12.16
N ALA A 607 -29.38 -24.73 -11.89
CA ALA A 607 -30.32 -24.32 -12.93
C ALA A 607 -29.77 -23.15 -13.74
N ARG A 608 -29.25 -22.11 -13.06
CA ARG A 608 -28.58 -20.97 -13.71
C ARG A 608 -27.41 -21.43 -14.59
N ASP A 609 -26.51 -22.26 -14.06
CA ASP A 609 -25.31 -22.68 -14.80
C ASP A 609 -25.66 -23.58 -16.00
N LYS A 610 -26.67 -24.46 -15.87
CA LYS A 610 -27.21 -25.28 -16.97
C LYS A 610 -27.87 -24.42 -18.06
N ALA A 611 -28.67 -23.43 -17.64
CA ALA A 611 -29.33 -22.50 -18.55
C ALA A 611 -28.29 -21.68 -19.33
N GLY A 612 -27.28 -21.13 -18.64
CA GLY A 612 -26.17 -20.41 -19.26
C GLY A 612 -25.36 -21.28 -20.23
N SER A 613 -25.10 -22.55 -19.87
CA SER A 613 -24.30 -23.47 -20.71
C SER A 613 -25.07 -23.85 -21.97
N SER A 614 -26.39 -23.95 -21.87
CA SER A 614 -27.27 -24.20 -23.01
C SER A 614 -27.29 -22.99 -23.95
N ALA A 615 -27.33 -21.78 -23.40
CA ALA A 615 -27.25 -20.54 -24.17
C ALA A 615 -25.88 -20.38 -24.87
N GLU A 616 -24.76 -20.65 -24.21
CA GLU A 616 -23.44 -20.51 -24.85
C GLU A 616 -23.24 -21.48 -26.03
N LYS A 617 -23.76 -22.71 -25.90
CA LYS A 617 -23.66 -23.73 -26.95
C LYS A 617 -24.52 -23.41 -28.17
N SER A 618 -25.62 -22.69 -28.01
CA SER A 618 -26.45 -22.29 -29.16
C SER A 618 -25.86 -21.11 -29.93
N LEU A 619 -25.07 -20.26 -29.29
CA LEU A 619 -24.43 -19.13 -29.98
C LEU A 619 -23.39 -19.62 -31.00
N SER A 620 -23.50 -19.11 -32.22
CA SER A 620 -22.53 -19.34 -33.30
C SER A 620 -21.13 -18.83 -32.93
N GLU A 621 -20.10 -19.40 -33.53
CA GLU A 621 -18.72 -18.93 -33.33
C GLU A 621 -18.46 -17.54 -33.91
N VAL A 622 -19.28 -17.13 -34.89
CA VAL A 622 -19.23 -15.81 -35.53
C VAL A 622 -19.80 -14.72 -34.61
N ASN A 623 -20.63 -15.09 -33.63
CA ASN A 623 -21.24 -14.15 -32.70
C ASN A 623 -20.18 -13.28 -32.00
N ASN A 624 -20.36 -11.96 -32.08
CA ASN A 624 -19.43 -10.98 -31.53
C ASN A 624 -19.36 -11.05 -30.00
N LEU A 625 -20.47 -11.34 -29.31
CA LEU A 625 -20.49 -11.52 -27.86
C LEU A 625 -19.64 -12.73 -27.43
N LYS A 626 -19.75 -13.84 -28.15
CA LYS A 626 -18.94 -15.04 -27.93
C LYS A 626 -17.46 -14.79 -28.25
N ALA A 627 -17.17 -14.01 -29.30
CA ALA A 627 -15.80 -13.59 -29.62
C ALA A 627 -15.16 -12.77 -28.49
N MET A 628 -15.90 -11.86 -27.84
CA MET A 628 -15.39 -11.09 -26.69
C MET A 628 -15.08 -11.98 -25.48
N VAL A 629 -15.95 -12.95 -25.19
CA VAL A 629 -15.76 -13.86 -24.06
C VAL A 629 -14.61 -14.83 -24.31
N THR A 630 -14.49 -15.38 -25.52
CA THR A 630 -13.36 -16.25 -25.90
C THR A 630 -12.02 -15.53 -25.90
N ALA A 631 -11.97 -14.26 -26.33
CA ALA A 631 -10.76 -13.44 -26.24
C ALA A 631 -10.35 -13.10 -24.79
N GLY A 632 -11.32 -13.10 -23.85
CA GLY A 632 -11.10 -12.72 -22.46
C GLY A 632 -11.11 -11.21 -22.20
N TYR A 633 -11.66 -10.42 -23.14
CA TYR A 633 -11.76 -8.95 -23.09
C TYR A 633 -12.48 -8.44 -21.84
N LYS A 634 -13.61 -9.06 -21.49
CA LYS A 634 -14.44 -8.74 -20.32
C LYS A 634 -14.99 -10.05 -19.79
N ARG A 635 -14.24 -10.70 -18.89
CA ARG A 635 -14.61 -12.03 -18.36
C ARG A 635 -15.93 -11.94 -17.58
N ASN A 636 -16.90 -12.75 -17.98
CA ASN A 636 -17.32 -13.93 -17.24
C ASN A 636 -18.49 -14.58 -17.98
N PHE A 637 -18.44 -15.90 -18.18
CA PHE A 637 -19.56 -16.72 -18.65
C PHE A 637 -20.87 -16.38 -17.91
N ILE A 638 -20.76 -16.08 -16.61
CA ILE A 638 -21.86 -15.64 -15.75
C ILE A 638 -22.56 -14.37 -16.29
N LYS A 639 -21.80 -13.36 -16.75
CA LYS A 639 -22.40 -12.12 -17.29
C LYS A 639 -23.15 -12.38 -18.60
N MET A 640 -22.60 -13.25 -19.46
CA MET A 640 -23.29 -13.69 -20.67
C MET A 640 -24.59 -14.43 -20.30
N SER A 641 -24.53 -15.33 -19.32
CA SER A 641 -25.69 -16.06 -18.80
C SER A 641 -26.77 -15.12 -18.25
N HIS A 642 -26.42 -14.06 -17.53
CA HIS A 642 -27.39 -13.09 -16.99
C HIS A 642 -28.11 -12.30 -18.10
N MET A 643 -27.39 -11.94 -19.16
CA MET A 643 -27.96 -11.20 -20.28
C MET A 643 -28.91 -12.06 -21.12
N ILE A 644 -28.54 -13.31 -21.40
CA ILE A 644 -29.26 -14.18 -22.35
C ILE A 644 -30.23 -15.13 -21.65
N ALA A 645 -29.78 -15.85 -20.62
CA ALA A 645 -30.51 -16.99 -20.04
C ALA A 645 -31.35 -16.60 -18.82
N CYS A 646 -30.72 -16.34 -17.68
CA CYS A 646 -31.38 -15.88 -16.45
C CYS A 646 -30.35 -15.25 -15.50
N VAL A 647 -30.81 -14.30 -14.67
CA VAL A 647 -29.97 -13.67 -13.63
C VAL A 647 -29.71 -14.64 -12.46
N GLY A 648 -30.71 -15.41 -12.05
CA GLY A 648 -30.58 -16.43 -11.00
C GLY A 648 -30.88 -15.91 -9.59
N GLN A 649 -30.38 -16.63 -8.58
CA GLN A 649 -30.66 -16.35 -7.16
C GLN A 649 -29.85 -15.15 -6.64
N LEU A 650 -30.53 -14.20 -6.01
CA LEU A 650 -29.93 -13.05 -5.32
C LEU A 650 -29.74 -13.35 -3.83
N ASN A 651 -28.62 -12.90 -3.24
CA ASN A 651 -28.26 -13.24 -1.86
C ASN A 651 -27.92 -12.00 -1.04
N ILE A 652 -28.67 -11.78 0.04
CA ILE A 652 -28.41 -10.73 1.03
C ILE A 652 -27.74 -11.40 2.23
N GLU A 653 -26.56 -10.90 2.63
CA GLU A 653 -25.77 -11.48 3.74
C GLU A 653 -25.53 -13.01 3.67
N GLY A 654 -25.37 -13.56 2.46
CA GLY A 654 -25.13 -14.99 2.25
C GLY A 654 -26.37 -15.88 2.42
N LYS A 655 -27.54 -15.28 2.67
CA LYS A 655 -28.84 -15.94 2.69
C LYS A 655 -29.70 -15.43 1.53
N ARG A 656 -30.77 -16.15 1.21
CA ARG A 656 -31.83 -15.58 0.36
C ARG A 656 -32.49 -14.40 1.06
N THR A 657 -33.25 -13.60 0.31
CA THR A 657 -33.94 -12.43 0.85
C THR A 657 -34.67 -12.78 2.17
N PRO A 658 -34.27 -12.16 3.31
CA PRO A 658 -34.87 -12.44 4.60
C PRO A 658 -36.30 -11.89 4.66
N TYR A 659 -37.08 -12.37 5.64
CA TYR A 659 -38.36 -11.74 5.96
C TYR A 659 -38.14 -10.37 6.61
N GLY A 660 -39.17 -9.53 6.56
CA GLY A 660 -39.13 -8.19 7.15
C GLY A 660 -39.15 -8.19 8.68
N LEU A 661 -39.39 -7.02 9.28
CA LEU A 661 -39.24 -6.77 10.73
C LEU A 661 -40.21 -7.53 11.66
N ILE A 662 -41.16 -8.34 11.15
CA ILE A 662 -42.17 -9.06 11.96
C ILE A 662 -42.63 -10.35 11.23
N ASP A 663 -41.71 -11.21 10.78
CA ASP A 663 -42.01 -12.46 10.02
C ASP A 663 -42.91 -12.30 8.76
N HIS A 664 -43.23 -11.06 8.40
CA HIS A 664 -44.01 -10.75 7.21
C HIS A 664 -43.19 -11.01 5.95
N PRO A 665 -43.85 -11.40 4.86
CA PRO A 665 -43.23 -11.56 3.55
C PRO A 665 -42.39 -10.34 3.17
N PRO A 666 -41.31 -10.52 2.39
CA PRO A 666 -40.41 -9.42 2.05
C PRO A 666 -41.10 -8.34 1.21
N LEU A 667 -42.24 -8.66 0.60
CA LEU A 667 -43.09 -7.75 -0.15
C LEU A 667 -44.58 -7.99 0.20
N PRO A 668 -45.42 -6.94 0.23
CA PRO A 668 -46.81 -7.03 0.67
C PRO A 668 -47.74 -7.83 -0.26
N HIS A 669 -47.28 -8.16 -1.47
CA HIS A 669 -48.03 -8.95 -2.45
C HIS A 669 -47.73 -10.46 -2.38
N LEU A 670 -46.77 -10.86 -1.54
CA LEU A 670 -46.42 -12.26 -1.37
C LEU A 670 -47.23 -12.85 -0.22
N THR A 671 -47.51 -14.15 -0.30
CA THR A 671 -48.17 -14.88 0.77
C THR A 671 -47.22 -15.12 1.94
N GLU A 672 -47.77 -15.12 3.15
CA GLU A 672 -47.05 -15.49 4.37
C GLU A 672 -46.53 -16.95 4.26
N ASP A 673 -45.39 -17.24 4.89
CA ASP A 673 -44.75 -18.56 4.93
C ASP A 673 -44.45 -19.23 3.57
N ASP A 674 -44.30 -18.43 2.51
CA ASP A 674 -43.83 -18.94 1.22
C ASP A 674 -42.30 -18.99 1.12
N TYR A 675 -41.77 -20.20 0.96
CA TYR A 675 -40.34 -20.51 0.81
C TYR A 675 -39.95 -20.80 -0.66
N GLY A 676 -40.88 -20.59 -1.58
CA GLY A 676 -40.67 -20.72 -3.01
C GLY A 676 -39.55 -19.82 -3.55
N PRO A 677 -39.04 -20.11 -4.75
CA PRO A 677 -37.93 -19.38 -5.33
C PRO A 677 -38.27 -17.91 -5.62
N GLU A 678 -39.47 -17.62 -6.12
CA GLU A 678 -39.89 -16.25 -6.48
C GLU A 678 -40.00 -15.33 -5.25
N CYS A 679 -40.59 -15.84 -4.15
CA CYS A 679 -40.75 -15.12 -2.89
C CYS A 679 -39.43 -14.81 -2.19
N ARG A 680 -38.37 -15.55 -2.52
CA ARG A 680 -37.05 -15.47 -1.88
C ARG A 680 -35.97 -14.91 -2.82
N GLY A 681 -36.35 -14.15 -3.84
CA GLY A 681 -35.42 -13.37 -4.66
C GLY A 681 -34.74 -14.13 -5.80
N PHE A 682 -35.34 -15.23 -6.28
CA PHE A 682 -34.89 -15.88 -7.52
C PHE A 682 -35.40 -15.11 -8.74
N VAL A 683 -34.48 -14.66 -9.59
CA VAL A 683 -34.79 -13.97 -10.83
C VAL A 683 -34.74 -14.96 -12.00
N LYS A 684 -35.91 -15.32 -12.52
CA LYS A 684 -36.04 -16.29 -13.62
C LYS A 684 -35.76 -15.66 -14.99
N ASN A 685 -36.04 -14.36 -15.12
CA ASN A 685 -35.87 -13.65 -16.38
C ASN A 685 -34.41 -13.24 -16.63
N SER A 686 -34.08 -13.04 -17.89
CA SER A 686 -32.81 -12.45 -18.32
C SER A 686 -32.92 -10.95 -18.46
N SER A 687 -31.79 -10.25 -18.51
CA SER A 687 -31.78 -8.80 -18.76
C SER A 687 -32.36 -8.43 -20.12
N LEU A 688 -32.27 -9.32 -21.11
CA LEU A 688 -32.87 -9.13 -22.44
C LEU A 688 -34.39 -9.23 -22.40
N HIS A 689 -34.95 -10.18 -21.65
CA HIS A 689 -36.41 -10.34 -21.54
C HIS A 689 -37.05 -9.23 -20.68
N GLY A 690 -36.28 -8.67 -19.75
CA GLY A 690 -36.75 -7.68 -18.78
C GLY A 690 -37.17 -8.34 -17.47
N LEU A 691 -37.05 -7.58 -16.37
CA LEU A 691 -37.39 -8.03 -15.03
C LEU A 691 -38.82 -7.66 -14.69
N THR A 692 -39.52 -8.53 -13.97
CA THR A 692 -40.79 -8.17 -13.31
C THR A 692 -40.55 -7.17 -12.18
N LEU A 693 -41.59 -6.47 -11.73
CA LEU A 693 -41.47 -5.47 -10.66
C LEU A 693 -40.89 -6.06 -9.36
N GLN A 694 -41.27 -7.31 -9.03
CA GLN A 694 -40.80 -8.03 -7.85
C GLN A 694 -39.31 -8.38 -7.98
N GLU A 695 -38.91 -8.97 -9.12
CA GLU A 695 -37.51 -9.29 -9.44
C GLU A 695 -36.64 -8.05 -9.47
N PHE A 696 -37.14 -6.95 -10.04
CA PHE A 696 -36.44 -5.67 -10.09
C PHE A 696 -36.16 -5.13 -8.68
N PHE A 697 -37.15 -5.21 -7.78
CA PHE A 697 -36.96 -4.75 -6.40
C PHE A 697 -35.93 -5.59 -5.65
N PHE A 698 -36.00 -6.93 -5.75
CA PHE A 698 -34.98 -7.80 -5.16
C PHE A 698 -33.59 -7.55 -5.76
N HIS A 699 -33.52 -7.33 -7.08
CA HIS A 699 -32.27 -7.00 -7.76
C HIS A 699 -31.70 -5.65 -7.31
N ALA A 700 -32.56 -4.66 -7.07
CA ALA A 700 -32.17 -3.36 -6.53
C ALA A 700 -31.67 -3.46 -5.08
N MET A 701 -32.27 -4.33 -4.25
CA MET A 701 -31.80 -4.61 -2.88
C MET A 701 -30.39 -5.21 -2.88
N ASP A 702 -30.16 -6.24 -3.71
CA ASP A 702 -28.84 -6.87 -3.88
C ASP A 702 -27.79 -5.88 -4.39
N SER A 703 -28.16 -5.08 -5.39
CA SER A 703 -27.29 -4.04 -5.95
C SER A 703 -26.91 -2.99 -4.91
N ARG A 704 -27.87 -2.55 -4.07
CA ARG A 704 -27.60 -1.58 -3.00
C ARG A 704 -26.61 -2.13 -1.98
N LYS A 705 -26.74 -3.41 -1.61
CA LYS A 705 -25.78 -4.09 -0.73
C LYS A 705 -24.37 -4.09 -1.34
N GLY A 706 -24.24 -4.46 -2.62
CA GLY A 706 -22.95 -4.42 -3.31
C GLY A 706 -22.30 -3.03 -3.33
N LEU A 707 -23.10 -1.97 -3.51
CA LEU A 707 -22.62 -0.58 -3.44
C LEU A 707 -22.16 -0.19 -2.03
N THR A 708 -22.93 -0.53 -0.99
CA THR A 708 -22.54 -0.24 0.40
C THR A 708 -21.30 -1.02 0.80
N ASP A 709 -21.20 -2.28 0.42
CA ASP A 709 -20.04 -3.13 0.68
C ASP A 709 -18.79 -2.52 0.01
N THR A 710 -18.91 -2.03 -1.22
CA THR A 710 -17.80 -1.36 -1.91
C THR A 710 -17.29 -0.12 -1.14
N VAL A 711 -18.20 0.68 -0.59
CA VAL A 711 -17.83 1.90 0.18
C VAL A 711 -17.12 1.54 1.47
N VAL A 712 -17.65 0.59 2.25
CA VAL A 712 -17.08 0.15 3.52
C VAL A 712 -15.73 -0.54 3.29
N THR A 713 -15.65 -1.45 2.31
CA THR A 713 -14.42 -2.13 1.88
C THR A 713 -13.32 -1.13 1.55
N THR A 714 -13.66 -0.08 0.79
CA THR A 714 -12.70 0.95 0.37
C THR A 714 -12.17 1.77 1.55
N TYR A 715 -12.98 1.99 2.59
CA TYR A 715 -12.57 2.69 3.80
C TYR A 715 -11.66 1.82 4.67
N GLU A 716 -12.09 0.59 4.96
CA GLU A 716 -11.35 -0.34 5.82
C GLU A 716 -10.00 -0.71 5.23
N ILE A 717 -9.93 -1.04 3.94
CA ILE A 717 -8.65 -1.40 3.32
C ILE A 717 -7.69 -0.23 3.31
N GLY A 718 -8.17 1.00 3.04
CA GLY A 718 -7.30 2.18 3.10
C GLY A 718 -6.69 2.38 4.49
N TYR A 719 -7.46 2.07 5.54
CA TYR A 719 -6.97 2.11 6.92
C TYR A 719 -5.97 0.98 7.23
N ILE A 720 -6.29 -0.26 6.84
CA ILE A 720 -5.40 -1.44 6.97
C ILE A 720 -4.08 -1.19 6.27
N GLN A 721 -4.14 -0.74 5.01
CA GLN A 721 -2.95 -0.45 4.22
C GLN A 721 -2.07 0.57 4.92
N ARG A 722 -2.64 1.69 5.41
CA ARG A 722 -1.86 2.71 6.12
C ARG A 722 -1.20 2.14 7.36
N ARG A 723 -1.90 1.28 8.12
CA ARG A 723 -1.31 0.63 9.30
C ARG A 723 -0.17 -0.32 8.95
N LEU A 724 -0.34 -1.15 7.92
CA LEU A 724 0.70 -2.07 7.45
C LEU A 724 1.92 -1.31 6.94
N VAL A 725 1.72 -0.25 6.15
CA VAL A 725 2.82 0.60 5.66
C VAL A 725 3.57 1.24 6.84
N HIS A 726 2.86 1.85 7.79
CA HIS A 726 3.49 2.50 8.96
C HIS A 726 4.22 1.50 9.87
N ALA A 727 3.82 0.23 9.89
CA ALA A 727 4.46 -0.81 10.69
C ALA A 727 5.70 -1.42 10.00
N LEU A 728 5.80 -1.33 8.67
CA LEU A 728 6.80 -2.03 7.86
C LEU A 728 7.69 -1.07 7.03
N GLU A 729 7.54 0.25 7.18
CA GLU A 729 8.24 1.25 6.38
C GLU A 729 9.73 1.36 6.68
N ASP A 730 10.18 0.93 7.86
CA ASP A 730 11.56 1.06 8.30
C ASP A 730 12.43 -0.18 8.01
N ILE A 731 11.80 -1.25 7.52
CA ILE A 731 12.44 -2.54 7.28
C ILE A 731 13.07 -2.59 5.88
N MET A 732 14.36 -2.87 5.82
CA MET A 732 15.13 -2.92 4.57
C MET A 732 16.12 -4.08 4.54
N VAL A 733 16.47 -4.51 3.32
CA VAL A 733 17.54 -5.49 3.10
C VAL A 733 18.89 -4.81 3.24
N GLN A 734 19.73 -5.32 4.13
CA GLN A 734 21.08 -4.84 4.37
C GLN A 734 22.08 -5.48 3.39
N TYR A 735 23.30 -4.92 3.31
CA TYR A 735 24.33 -5.38 2.37
C TYR A 735 24.82 -6.82 2.63
N ASP A 736 24.79 -7.25 3.89
CA ASP A 736 25.04 -8.64 4.31
C ASP A 736 23.99 -9.62 3.78
N GLY A 737 22.77 -9.12 3.47
CA GLY A 737 21.61 -9.90 3.02
C GLY A 737 20.59 -10.18 4.11
N THR A 738 20.84 -9.69 5.34
CA THR A 738 19.87 -9.72 6.42
C THR A 738 18.81 -8.64 6.22
N ILE A 739 17.68 -8.80 6.89
CA ILE A 739 16.62 -7.80 6.94
C ILE A 739 16.59 -7.23 8.33
N CYS A 740 16.81 -5.92 8.43
CA CYS A 740 16.83 -5.21 9.69
C CYS A 740 15.81 -4.09 9.70
N ASN A 741 15.29 -3.81 10.90
CA ASN A 741 14.54 -2.58 11.17
C ASN A 741 15.49 -1.37 11.28
N SER A 742 14.93 -0.17 11.53
CA SER A 742 15.71 1.05 11.74
C SER A 742 16.62 1.04 12.97
N LEU A 743 16.35 0.17 13.94
CA LEU A 743 17.16 0.01 15.16
C LEU A 743 18.35 -0.94 14.97
N GLY A 744 18.35 -1.72 13.89
CA GLY A 744 19.35 -2.75 13.61
C GLY A 744 18.98 -4.16 14.10
N ASP A 745 17.76 -4.36 14.59
CA ASP A 745 17.26 -5.68 14.95
C ASP A 745 16.99 -6.50 13.69
N VAL A 746 17.51 -7.73 13.66
CA VAL A 746 17.34 -8.66 12.54
C VAL A 746 15.96 -9.32 12.61
N ILE A 747 15.15 -9.12 11.57
CA ILE A 747 13.83 -9.74 11.40
C ILE A 747 13.95 -11.07 10.67
N GLN A 748 14.74 -11.10 9.59
CA GLN A 748 15.06 -12.29 8.82
C GLN A 748 16.56 -12.33 8.51
N PHE A 749 17.19 -13.48 8.66
CA PHE A 749 18.60 -13.66 8.30
C PHE A 749 18.83 -13.61 6.79
N VAL A 750 17.85 -14.07 6.02
CA VAL A 750 17.87 -14.07 4.56
C VAL A 750 16.46 -13.74 4.08
N TYR A 751 16.33 -12.75 3.19
CA TYR A 751 15.03 -12.38 2.64
C TYR A 751 14.31 -13.57 2.02
N GLY A 752 13.07 -13.84 2.44
CA GLY A 752 12.26 -14.91 1.86
C GLY A 752 12.89 -16.30 1.99
N GLU A 753 13.85 -16.47 2.89
CA GLU A 753 14.68 -17.67 3.07
C GLU A 753 15.53 -18.07 1.84
N ASP A 754 15.49 -17.32 0.74
CA ASP A 754 16.19 -17.61 -0.52
C ASP A 754 16.96 -16.43 -1.15
N ARG A 755 16.77 -15.20 -0.63
CA ARG A 755 17.32 -13.91 -1.12
C ARG A 755 16.94 -13.60 -2.58
N MET A 756 15.84 -14.16 -3.08
CA MET A 756 15.40 -13.97 -4.46
C MET A 756 14.37 -12.86 -4.57
N ASP A 757 14.51 -12.01 -5.58
CA ASP A 757 13.53 -10.97 -5.84
C ASP A 757 12.25 -11.59 -6.41
N ALA A 758 11.14 -11.40 -5.70
CA ALA A 758 9.84 -11.93 -6.08
C ALA A 758 9.48 -11.61 -7.54
N ALA A 759 9.87 -10.42 -8.02
CA ALA A 759 9.67 -10.05 -9.40
C ALA A 759 10.17 -11.14 -10.35
N TRP A 760 11.40 -11.66 -10.19
CA TRP A 760 12.06 -12.60 -11.10
C TRP A 760 11.68 -14.07 -10.95
N ILE A 761 10.88 -14.41 -9.95
CA ILE A 761 10.45 -15.78 -9.68
C ILE A 761 9.38 -16.19 -10.70
N SER A 762 9.34 -17.46 -11.10
CA SER A 762 8.32 -17.97 -12.04
C SER A 762 7.64 -19.21 -11.48
N GLU A 763 6.34 -19.34 -11.77
CA GLU A 763 5.59 -20.58 -11.54
C GLU A 763 6.14 -21.67 -12.44
N LEU A 764 6.78 -22.67 -11.85
CA LEU A 764 7.29 -23.82 -12.57
C LEU A 764 6.43 -25.04 -12.26
N LEU A 765 5.55 -25.39 -13.20
CA LEU A 765 4.86 -26.66 -13.17
C LEU A 765 5.86 -27.77 -13.51
N GLU A 766 6.47 -28.35 -12.49
CA GLU A 766 7.10 -29.66 -12.61
C GLU A 766 6.54 -30.62 -11.58
N ASN A 767 6.07 -31.75 -12.09
CA ASN A 767 5.82 -32.95 -11.33
C ASN A 767 7.18 -33.43 -10.78
N VAL A 768 7.59 -32.92 -9.61
CA VAL A 768 8.72 -33.45 -8.82
C VAL A 768 8.47 -34.92 -8.42
N THR A 769 7.25 -35.42 -8.64
CA THR A 769 6.81 -36.80 -8.44
C THR A 769 7.58 -37.86 -9.27
N MET A 770 8.46 -37.48 -10.19
CA MET A 770 9.37 -38.40 -10.90
C MET A 770 10.76 -38.55 -10.26
N LEU A 771 10.95 -38.17 -8.99
CA LEU A 771 12.05 -38.74 -8.20
C LEU A 771 11.80 -40.25 -8.07
N SER A 772 12.80 -41.07 -8.42
CA SER A 772 12.75 -42.52 -8.19
C SER A 772 12.24 -42.79 -6.77
N LYS A 773 11.26 -43.70 -6.62
CA LYS A 773 10.65 -44.05 -5.33
C LYS A 773 11.66 -44.32 -4.20
N GLN A 774 12.92 -44.63 -4.52
CA GLN A 774 14.03 -44.80 -3.58
C GLN A 774 14.54 -43.48 -2.98
N LYS A 775 14.94 -42.48 -3.77
CA LYS A 775 15.37 -41.16 -3.21
C LYS A 775 14.27 -40.43 -2.45
N LEU A 776 13.02 -40.64 -2.85
CA LEU A 776 11.86 -40.08 -2.15
C LEU A 776 11.58 -40.83 -0.82
N LYS A 777 12.01 -42.10 -0.68
CA LYS A 777 12.02 -42.82 0.59
C LYS A 777 13.12 -42.30 1.52
N ASP A 778 14.30 -41.99 1.00
CA ASP A 778 15.40 -41.42 1.80
C ASP A 778 15.02 -40.02 2.34
N LEU A 779 14.40 -39.17 1.50
CA LEU A 779 13.87 -37.86 1.92
C LEU A 779 12.69 -37.98 2.91
N LYS A 780 11.80 -38.97 2.71
CA LYS A 780 10.68 -39.27 3.63
C LYS A 780 11.16 -39.77 5.00
N GLN A 781 12.28 -40.50 5.05
CA GLN A 781 12.89 -40.93 6.31
C GLN A 781 13.52 -39.77 7.08
N THR A 782 14.06 -38.77 6.40
CA THR A 782 14.65 -37.59 7.05
C THR A 782 13.65 -36.52 7.46
N ASN A 783 12.54 -36.32 6.73
CA ASN A 783 11.54 -35.30 7.05
C ASN A 783 10.16 -35.63 6.43
N HIS A 784 9.29 -36.28 7.21
CA HIS A 784 7.96 -36.73 6.77
C HIS A 784 7.04 -35.56 6.33
N ASN A 785 7.27 -34.34 6.82
CA ASN A 785 6.45 -33.14 6.54
C ASN A 785 6.75 -32.47 5.18
N LEU A 786 7.94 -32.64 4.63
CA LEU A 786 8.32 -32.03 3.34
C LEU A 786 7.66 -32.75 2.15
N ALA A 787 7.41 -34.05 2.28
CA ALA A 787 6.82 -34.88 1.23
C ALA A 787 5.35 -34.54 0.92
N GLU A 788 4.56 -34.13 1.91
CA GLU A 788 3.17 -33.71 1.71
C GLU A 788 3.06 -32.32 1.06
N ARG A 789 4.04 -31.44 1.28
CA ARG A 789 4.10 -30.11 0.63
C ARG A 789 4.59 -30.16 -0.82
N LEU A 790 5.30 -31.21 -1.22
CA LEU A 790 5.88 -31.39 -2.56
C LEU A 790 4.86 -31.65 -3.68
N GLU A 791 3.58 -31.89 -3.35
CA GLU A 791 2.50 -31.96 -4.35
C GLU A 791 2.03 -30.58 -4.85
N ALA A 792 2.54 -29.49 -4.26
CA ALA A 792 2.18 -28.11 -4.61
C ALA A 792 3.12 -27.47 -5.65
N TYR A 793 2.56 -26.58 -6.46
CA TYR A 793 3.28 -25.72 -7.41
C TYR A 793 4.43 -24.98 -6.69
N MET A 794 5.67 -25.16 -7.16
CA MET A 794 6.83 -24.48 -6.60
C MET A 794 7.14 -23.21 -7.40
N LEU A 795 7.42 -22.14 -6.67
CA LEU A 795 7.93 -20.88 -7.19
C LEU A 795 9.45 -20.92 -7.10
N LEU A 796 10.13 -20.95 -8.24
CA LEU A 796 11.59 -21.00 -8.28
C LEU A 796 12.15 -19.92 -9.21
N PRO A 797 13.35 -19.40 -8.92
CA PRO A 797 14.06 -18.53 -9.83
C PRO A 797 14.46 -19.32 -11.09
N VAL A 798 14.57 -18.63 -12.22
CA VAL A 798 15.07 -19.19 -13.50
C VAL A 798 14.22 -20.32 -14.10
N ASN A 799 13.57 -20.03 -15.24
CA ASN A 799 12.82 -21.04 -15.98
C ASN A 799 13.74 -21.96 -16.83
N LEU A 800 14.19 -23.08 -16.23
CA LEU A 800 15.11 -24.03 -16.86
C LEU A 800 14.55 -24.67 -18.14
N LYS A 801 13.26 -25.05 -18.17
CA LYS A 801 12.61 -25.60 -19.38
C LYS A 801 12.74 -24.66 -20.57
N ARG A 802 12.50 -23.37 -20.33
CA ARG A 802 12.64 -22.34 -21.35
C ARG A 802 14.09 -22.20 -21.79
N ILE A 803 15.05 -22.24 -20.89
CA ILE A 803 16.47 -22.17 -21.25
C ILE A 803 16.86 -23.36 -22.14
N MET A 804 16.45 -24.58 -21.77
CA MET A 804 16.71 -25.79 -22.57
C MET A 804 16.11 -25.68 -23.96
N TRP A 805 14.82 -25.31 -24.05
CA TRP A 805 14.12 -25.12 -25.31
C TRP A 805 14.86 -24.14 -26.23
N ASN A 806 15.36 -23.04 -25.67
CA ASN A 806 16.09 -22.06 -26.45
C ASN A 806 17.48 -22.56 -26.88
N ALA A 807 18.19 -23.30 -26.03
CA ALA A 807 19.45 -23.93 -26.42
C ALA A 807 19.25 -24.86 -27.63
N GLN A 808 18.23 -25.73 -27.59
CA GLN A 808 17.89 -26.61 -28.71
C GLN A 808 17.65 -25.87 -30.02
N LYS A 809 16.99 -24.70 -29.95
CA LYS A 809 16.67 -23.88 -31.13
C LYS A 809 17.85 -23.06 -31.63
N THR A 810 18.65 -22.47 -30.75
CA THR A 810 19.83 -21.67 -31.12
C THR A 810 20.88 -22.53 -31.81
N PHE A 811 21.18 -23.70 -31.24
CA PHE A 811 22.23 -24.59 -31.75
C PHE A 811 21.74 -25.57 -32.82
N LYS A 812 20.43 -25.53 -33.18
CA LYS A 812 19.80 -26.41 -34.19
C LYS A 812 20.18 -27.88 -33.98
N ILE A 813 19.80 -28.41 -32.83
CA ILE A 813 20.20 -29.76 -32.43
C ILE A 813 19.54 -30.81 -33.34
N ASP A 814 20.38 -31.64 -33.98
CA ASP A 814 19.95 -32.74 -34.82
C ASP A 814 19.84 -34.05 -34.02
N LEU A 815 18.62 -34.56 -33.87
CA LEU A 815 18.31 -35.81 -33.16
C LEU A 815 18.92 -37.07 -33.80
N ARG A 816 19.51 -36.95 -35.00
CA ARG A 816 20.11 -38.07 -35.74
C ARG A 816 21.61 -38.21 -35.47
N ARG A 817 22.25 -37.18 -34.92
CA ARG A 817 23.70 -37.18 -34.68
C ARG A 817 23.98 -37.72 -33.28
N ALA A 818 25.01 -38.54 -33.15
CA ALA A 818 25.49 -38.99 -31.84
C ALA A 818 25.98 -37.79 -31.01
N LEU A 819 25.77 -37.85 -29.70
CA LEU A 819 26.14 -36.77 -28.78
C LEU A 819 27.63 -36.87 -28.39
N ASP A 820 28.30 -35.72 -28.38
CA ASP A 820 29.74 -35.62 -28.09
C ASP A 820 30.07 -35.54 -26.58
N MET A 821 29.08 -35.72 -25.69
CA MET A 821 29.23 -35.53 -24.24
C MET A 821 29.17 -36.85 -23.45
N HIS A 822 30.08 -36.98 -22.49
CA HIS A 822 30.07 -38.08 -21.53
C HIS A 822 29.24 -37.71 -20.28
N PRO A 823 28.44 -38.64 -19.69
CA PRO A 823 27.63 -38.38 -18.50
C PRO A 823 28.40 -37.79 -17.30
N LYS A 824 29.68 -38.17 -17.15
CA LYS A 824 30.56 -37.66 -16.09
C LYS A 824 30.82 -36.16 -16.22
N GLU A 825 31.02 -35.65 -17.44
CA GLU A 825 31.24 -34.22 -17.69
C GLU A 825 30.02 -33.40 -17.24
N ILE A 826 28.81 -33.93 -17.43
CA ILE A 826 27.56 -33.29 -17.02
C ILE A 826 27.48 -33.17 -15.50
N VAL A 827 27.78 -34.24 -14.76
CA VAL A 827 27.74 -34.25 -13.29
C VAL A 827 28.78 -33.27 -12.71
N GLU A 828 30.02 -33.34 -13.19
CA GLU A 828 31.08 -32.42 -12.73
C GLU A 828 30.76 -30.96 -13.02
N ALA A 829 30.13 -30.67 -14.16
CA ALA A 829 29.74 -29.31 -14.52
C ALA A 829 28.59 -28.79 -13.64
N ILE A 830 27.64 -29.65 -13.24
CA ILE A 830 26.57 -29.29 -12.31
C ILE A 830 27.13 -29.03 -10.92
N ASP A 831 28.03 -29.88 -10.41
CA ASP A 831 28.65 -29.67 -9.10
C ASP A 831 29.46 -28.36 -9.06
N LYS A 832 30.19 -28.06 -10.14
CA LYS A 832 30.87 -26.76 -10.30
C LYS A 832 29.90 -25.59 -10.36
N LEU A 833 28.75 -25.74 -11.03
CA LEU A 833 27.72 -24.72 -11.09
C LEU A 833 27.14 -24.46 -9.70
N GLN A 834 26.81 -25.50 -8.93
CA GLN A 834 26.28 -25.37 -7.56
C GLN A 834 27.22 -24.57 -6.65
N GLY A 835 28.55 -24.78 -6.76
CA GLY A 835 29.53 -23.98 -6.02
C GLY A 835 29.62 -22.52 -6.44
N ARG A 836 29.26 -22.17 -7.69
CA ARG A 836 29.26 -20.79 -8.22
C ARG A 836 28.01 -20.00 -7.85
N LEU A 837 26.90 -20.69 -7.53
CA LEU A 837 25.61 -20.10 -7.17
C LEU A 837 25.60 -19.67 -5.69
N LYS A 838 26.41 -18.67 -5.34
CA LYS A 838 26.45 -18.10 -3.98
C LYS A 838 25.35 -17.06 -3.78
N VAL A 839 24.64 -17.16 -2.66
CA VAL A 839 23.58 -16.24 -2.20
C VAL A 839 24.04 -15.47 -0.95
N ILE A 840 24.64 -16.19 -0.01
CA ILE A 840 25.23 -15.67 1.22
C ILE A 840 26.76 -15.68 1.03
N PRO A 841 27.42 -14.52 1.09
CA PRO A 841 28.88 -14.46 1.08
C PRO A 841 29.42 -14.88 2.47
N GLY A 842 30.42 -15.75 2.48
CA GLY A 842 31.09 -16.20 3.71
C GLY A 842 31.62 -17.62 3.56
N ASP A 843 32.73 -17.92 4.23
CA ASP A 843 33.35 -19.25 4.24
C ASP A 843 33.27 -19.93 5.63
N ASP A 844 32.65 -19.25 6.59
CA ASP A 844 32.39 -19.71 7.95
C ASP A 844 31.38 -20.87 7.97
N THR A 845 31.43 -21.72 8.99
CA THR A 845 30.58 -22.92 9.09
C THR A 845 29.08 -22.59 9.00
N PHE A 846 28.65 -21.51 9.68
CA PHE A 846 27.26 -21.05 9.65
C PHE A 846 26.87 -20.48 8.30
N SER A 847 27.75 -19.69 7.68
CA SER A 847 27.52 -19.09 6.36
C SER A 847 27.40 -20.17 5.28
N VAL A 848 28.22 -21.22 5.34
CA VAL A 848 28.14 -22.39 4.45
C VAL A 848 26.85 -23.17 4.67
N GLU A 849 26.43 -23.38 5.92
CA GLU A 849 25.17 -24.06 6.23
C GLU A 849 23.96 -23.25 5.74
N ALA A 850 23.92 -21.96 6.03
CA ALA A 850 22.87 -21.05 5.59
C ALA A 850 22.80 -20.98 4.04
N GLN A 851 23.96 -20.96 3.37
CA GLN A 851 24.05 -21.00 1.91
C GLN A 851 23.47 -22.30 1.33
N ASN A 852 23.79 -23.44 1.96
CA ASN A 852 23.28 -24.75 1.54
C ASN A 852 21.76 -24.83 1.72
N ASN A 853 21.22 -24.26 2.80
CA ASN A 853 19.80 -24.21 3.08
C ASN A 853 19.06 -23.29 2.09
N ALA A 854 19.56 -22.08 1.85
CA ALA A 854 18.95 -21.11 0.94
C ALA A 854 18.86 -21.63 -0.51
N THR A 855 19.85 -22.42 -0.95
CA THR A 855 19.88 -22.96 -2.33
C THR A 855 19.37 -24.39 -2.46
N LEU A 856 18.91 -25.02 -1.36
CA LEU A 856 18.56 -26.44 -1.32
C LEU A 856 17.54 -26.83 -2.39
N PHE A 857 16.41 -26.12 -2.44
CA PHE A 857 15.33 -26.42 -3.39
C PHE A 857 15.75 -26.19 -4.85
N PHE A 858 16.48 -25.11 -5.11
CA PHE A 858 16.98 -24.82 -6.45
C PHE A 858 18.02 -25.85 -6.91
N ASN A 859 18.88 -26.32 -6.01
CA ASN A 859 19.86 -27.38 -6.29
C ASN A 859 19.21 -28.73 -6.58
N ILE A 860 18.12 -29.07 -5.88
CA ILE A 860 17.32 -30.26 -6.18
C ILE A 860 16.69 -30.14 -7.57
N PHE A 861 16.13 -28.97 -7.88
CA PHE A 861 15.52 -28.68 -9.18
C PHE A 861 16.54 -28.75 -10.33
N LEU A 862 17.73 -28.18 -10.17
CA LEU A 862 18.83 -28.27 -11.14
C LEU A 862 19.24 -29.71 -11.39
N ARG A 863 19.43 -30.52 -10.33
CA ARG A 863 19.81 -31.93 -10.46
C ARG A 863 18.74 -32.77 -11.14
N ASN A 864 17.46 -32.45 -10.90
CA ASN A 864 16.34 -33.16 -11.52
C ASN A 864 16.18 -32.83 -13.01
N THR A 865 16.36 -31.57 -13.38
CA THR A 865 16.21 -31.09 -14.76
C THR A 865 17.42 -31.43 -15.62
N LEU A 866 18.63 -31.24 -15.08
CA LEU A 866 19.90 -31.49 -15.78
C LEU A 866 20.47 -32.89 -15.49
N ALA A 867 19.63 -33.85 -15.08
CA ALA A 867 20.06 -35.23 -14.93
C ALA A 867 20.69 -35.74 -16.24
N SER A 868 21.83 -36.43 -16.16
CA SER A 868 22.59 -36.88 -17.34
C SER A 868 21.73 -37.61 -18.36
N LYS A 869 20.83 -38.47 -17.90
CA LYS A 869 19.85 -39.16 -18.75
C LYS A 869 18.93 -38.19 -19.50
N ARG A 870 18.39 -37.17 -18.84
CA ARG A 870 17.49 -36.19 -19.48
C ARG A 870 18.24 -35.30 -20.46
N VAL A 871 19.45 -34.86 -20.10
CA VAL A 871 20.30 -34.05 -20.98
C VAL A 871 20.63 -34.76 -22.27
N LEU A 872 20.92 -36.06 -22.21
CA LEU A 872 21.27 -36.87 -23.38
C LEU A 872 20.02 -37.39 -24.12
N ASP A 873 19.05 -37.97 -23.44
CA ASP A 873 17.90 -38.65 -24.07
C ASP A 873 16.72 -37.71 -24.38
N GLU A 874 16.43 -36.72 -23.53
CA GLU A 874 15.29 -35.80 -23.73
C GLU A 874 15.72 -34.54 -24.48
N TYR A 875 16.82 -33.92 -24.06
CA TYR A 875 17.23 -32.61 -24.56
C TYR A 875 18.26 -32.67 -25.70
N TRP A 876 19.01 -33.77 -25.82
CA TRP A 876 20.03 -33.99 -26.86
C TRP A 876 21.10 -32.89 -26.92
N LEU A 877 21.53 -32.37 -25.76
CA LEU A 877 22.47 -31.25 -25.73
C LEU A 877 23.89 -31.66 -26.14
N THR A 878 24.51 -30.88 -27.03
CA THR A 878 25.95 -30.96 -27.35
C THR A 878 26.79 -30.23 -26.31
N ARG A 879 28.11 -30.48 -26.26
CA ARG A 879 29.03 -29.84 -25.30
C ARG A 879 28.96 -28.31 -25.30
N GLU A 880 28.92 -27.70 -26.49
CA GLU A 880 28.78 -26.24 -26.64
C GLU A 880 27.44 -25.72 -26.13
N SER A 881 26.35 -26.39 -26.51
CA SER A 881 25.00 -25.99 -26.09
C SER A 881 24.80 -26.12 -24.58
N PHE A 882 25.37 -27.14 -23.95
CA PHE A 882 25.34 -27.36 -22.51
C PHE A 882 26.19 -26.33 -21.76
N GLY A 883 27.38 -26.00 -22.26
CA GLY A 883 28.19 -24.89 -21.72
C GLY A 883 27.46 -23.54 -21.77
N TRP A 884 26.76 -23.27 -22.88
CA TRP A 884 25.90 -22.08 -23.00
C TRP A 884 24.77 -22.07 -21.95
N VAL A 885 24.11 -23.21 -21.76
CA VAL A 885 23.05 -23.39 -20.75
C VAL A 885 23.54 -23.05 -19.36
N ILE A 886 24.68 -23.63 -18.93
CA ILE A 886 25.25 -23.40 -17.58
C ILE A 886 25.52 -21.93 -17.34
N ASN A 887 26.19 -21.26 -18.28
CA ASN A 887 26.51 -19.84 -18.17
C ASN A 887 25.25 -18.98 -18.13
N HIS A 888 24.20 -19.36 -18.88
CA HIS A 888 22.93 -18.63 -18.89
C HIS A 888 22.15 -18.81 -17.59
N ILE A 889 22.18 -20.01 -16.98
CA ILE A 889 21.57 -20.26 -15.67
C ILE A 889 22.22 -19.39 -14.61
N GLU A 890 23.55 -19.34 -14.56
CA GLU A 890 24.28 -18.49 -13.61
C GLU A 890 23.96 -17.00 -13.78
N LEU A 891 23.90 -16.52 -15.02
CA LEU A 891 23.56 -15.12 -15.31
C LEU A 891 22.14 -14.78 -14.86
N CYS A 892 21.17 -15.63 -15.19
CA CYS A 892 19.78 -15.43 -14.77
C CYS A 892 19.62 -15.51 -13.25
N PHE A 893 20.36 -16.41 -12.58
CA PHE A 893 20.32 -16.55 -11.13
C PHE A 893 20.91 -15.32 -10.42
N ARG A 894 22.01 -14.76 -10.92
CA ARG A 894 22.57 -13.51 -10.36
C ARG A 894 21.62 -12.32 -10.54
N GLN A 895 20.91 -12.26 -11.67
CA GLN A 895 19.92 -11.21 -11.93
C GLN A 895 18.67 -11.33 -11.05
N SER A 896 18.34 -12.54 -10.55
CA SER A 896 17.19 -12.74 -9.68
C SER A 896 17.48 -12.45 -8.20
N LEU A 897 18.72 -12.17 -7.81
CA LEU A 897 19.05 -11.81 -6.43
C LEU A 897 18.46 -10.45 -6.06
N VAL A 898 18.00 -10.31 -4.81
CA VAL A 898 17.56 -9.02 -4.28
C VAL A 898 18.74 -8.08 -4.10
N GLU A 899 18.59 -6.86 -4.61
CA GLU A 899 19.53 -5.77 -4.39
C GLU A 899 19.44 -5.26 -2.94
N PRO A 900 20.59 -5.04 -2.26
CA PRO A 900 20.61 -4.44 -0.92
C PRO A 900 20.11 -3.00 -0.97
N GLY A 901 19.50 -2.53 0.12
CA GLY A 901 18.83 -1.24 0.22
C GLY A 901 17.38 -1.23 -0.31
N LYS A 902 16.89 -2.35 -0.84
CA LYS A 902 15.49 -2.46 -1.28
C LYS A 902 14.55 -2.52 -0.07
N MET A 903 13.50 -1.70 -0.10
CA MET A 903 12.44 -1.66 0.92
C MET A 903 11.42 -2.77 0.66
N VAL A 904 11.78 -4.00 1.01
CA VAL A 904 11.02 -5.18 0.57
C VAL A 904 9.73 -5.39 1.36
N GLU A 905 9.74 -5.14 2.67
CA GLU A 905 8.53 -5.28 3.49
C GLU A 905 7.49 -4.20 3.18
N LEU A 906 7.92 -2.99 2.78
CA LEU A 906 7.01 -1.98 2.25
C LEU A 906 6.30 -2.48 0.98
N ALA A 907 7.04 -3.15 0.08
CA ALA A 907 6.46 -3.75 -1.12
C ALA A 907 5.52 -4.92 -0.77
N ALA A 908 5.84 -5.72 0.26
CA ALA A 908 4.98 -6.78 0.78
C ALA A 908 3.67 -6.21 1.37
N ALA A 909 3.76 -5.17 2.20
CA ALA A 909 2.61 -4.46 2.79
C ALA A 909 1.64 -3.96 1.70
N GLN A 910 2.18 -3.34 0.65
CA GLN A 910 1.40 -2.87 -0.50
C GLN A 910 0.80 -4.03 -1.30
N SER A 911 1.55 -5.13 -1.47
CA SER A 911 1.10 -6.33 -2.19
C SER A 911 -0.08 -7.01 -1.48
N ILE A 912 0.00 -7.14 -0.15
CA ILE A 912 -1.10 -7.64 0.69
C ILE A 912 -2.30 -6.71 0.52
N SER A 913 -2.11 -5.41 0.69
CA SER A 913 -3.18 -4.41 0.64
C SER A 913 -3.88 -4.36 -0.72
N LYS A 914 -3.14 -4.41 -1.82
CA LYS A 914 -3.69 -4.47 -3.18
C LYS A 914 -4.52 -5.73 -3.37
N SER A 915 -4.06 -6.89 -2.90
CA SER A 915 -4.85 -8.12 -2.97
C SER A 915 -6.14 -8.03 -2.15
N SER A 916 -6.11 -7.36 -1.00
CA SER A 916 -7.29 -7.13 -0.16
C SER A 916 -8.33 -6.25 -0.84
N THR A 917 -7.95 -5.34 -1.75
CA THR A 917 -8.94 -4.57 -2.56
C THR A 917 -9.76 -5.40 -3.54
N CYS A 918 -9.28 -6.58 -3.89
CA CYS A 918 -10.03 -7.53 -4.68
C CYS A 918 -10.87 -8.50 -3.83
N MET A 919 -10.73 -8.45 -2.50
CA MET A 919 -11.53 -9.28 -1.60
C MET A 919 -12.86 -8.61 -1.29
N GLU A 920 -13.91 -9.42 -1.23
CA GLU A 920 -15.19 -8.97 -0.68
C GLU A 920 -15.07 -8.80 0.84
N LEU A 921 -15.82 -7.83 1.40
CA LEU A 921 -15.87 -7.48 2.83
C LEU A 921 -15.97 -8.71 3.72
N SER A 922 -16.90 -9.59 3.36
CA SER A 922 -17.10 -10.89 3.95
C SER A 922 -17.50 -11.84 2.83
N THR A 923 -16.64 -12.82 2.54
CA THR A 923 -17.11 -13.95 1.75
C THR A 923 -17.97 -14.81 2.66
N PHE A 924 -19.28 -14.59 2.64
CA PHE A 924 -20.25 -15.53 3.22
C PHE A 924 -20.31 -16.79 2.35
N HIS A 925 -19.20 -17.51 2.29
CA HIS A 925 -19.15 -18.87 1.81
C HIS A 925 -19.21 -19.77 3.03
N SER A 926 -20.43 -20.12 3.44
CA SER A 926 -20.71 -21.20 4.38
C SER A 926 -20.32 -22.54 3.76
N THR A 927 -19.02 -22.77 3.65
CA THR A 927 -18.44 -24.04 3.21
C THR A 927 -17.87 -24.75 4.44
N ARG A 928 -18.68 -25.69 4.93
CA ARG A 928 -18.25 -26.90 5.66
C ARG A 928 -17.31 -26.70 6.88
N ALA A 929 -17.89 -26.41 8.04
CA ALA A 929 -17.61 -27.13 9.30
C ALA A 929 -18.58 -26.66 10.39
N ILE A 930 -19.02 -27.61 11.19
CA ILE A 930 -19.81 -27.50 12.42
C ILE A 930 -19.48 -26.20 13.19
N LYS A 931 -20.50 -25.38 13.50
CA LYS A 931 -20.47 -24.24 14.44
C LYS A 931 -19.50 -23.08 14.21
N VAL A 932 -18.69 -23.03 13.15
CA VAL A 932 -17.80 -21.88 12.92
C VAL A 932 -18.15 -21.20 11.60
N SER A 933 -18.96 -20.14 11.67
CA SER A 933 -18.93 -19.09 10.65
C SER A 933 -17.52 -18.49 10.67
N ARG A 934 -16.59 -19.07 9.92
CA ARG A 934 -15.27 -18.48 9.77
C ARG A 934 -15.46 -17.19 9.00
N VAL A 935 -15.23 -16.07 9.69
CA VAL A 935 -15.09 -14.79 9.04
C VAL A 935 -13.90 -14.92 8.09
N LEU A 936 -14.15 -14.67 6.81
CA LEU A 936 -13.19 -14.72 5.71
C LEU A 936 -13.25 -13.38 4.97
N GLY A 937 -12.16 -13.00 4.33
CA GLY A 937 -12.04 -11.69 3.67
C GLY A 937 -11.43 -10.65 4.61
N ILE A 938 -11.83 -9.40 4.43
CA ILE A 938 -11.18 -8.24 5.07
C ILE A 938 -11.41 -8.23 6.57
N GLU A 939 -12.60 -8.63 7.01
CA GLU A 939 -12.92 -8.71 8.44
C GLU A 939 -12.03 -9.74 9.16
N ALA A 940 -11.67 -10.83 8.48
CA ALA A 940 -10.75 -11.84 9.02
C ALA A 940 -9.33 -11.28 9.14
N ALA A 941 -8.87 -10.57 8.10
CA ALA A 941 -7.56 -9.91 8.11
C ALA A 941 -7.49 -8.84 9.21
N CYS A 942 -8.55 -8.05 9.39
CA CYS A 942 -8.68 -7.10 10.50
C CYS A 942 -8.59 -7.80 11.85
N ARG A 943 -9.32 -8.91 12.04
CA ARG A 943 -9.28 -9.68 13.29
C ARG A 943 -7.92 -10.28 13.54
N LEU A 944 -7.27 -10.91 12.55
CA LEU A 944 -5.92 -11.45 12.69
C LEU A 944 -4.92 -10.36 13.11
N MET A 945 -4.97 -9.19 12.48
CA MET A 945 -4.12 -8.08 12.90
C MET A 945 -4.45 -7.57 14.30
N LEU A 946 -5.72 -7.52 14.70
CA LEU A 946 -6.14 -7.10 16.03
C LEU A 946 -5.76 -8.13 17.11
N ASP A 947 -5.92 -9.42 16.81
CA ASP A 947 -5.62 -10.54 17.69
C ASP A 947 -4.10 -10.70 17.86
N GLU A 948 -3.30 -10.52 16.80
CA GLU A 948 -1.83 -10.49 16.91
C GLU A 948 -1.35 -9.26 17.70
N LEU A 949 -1.98 -8.10 17.50
CA LEU A 949 -1.64 -6.91 18.29
C LEU A 949 -2.07 -7.04 19.75
N GLN A 950 -3.22 -7.66 20.04
CA GLN A 950 -3.61 -8.02 21.40
C GLN A 950 -2.72 -9.11 21.99
N GLY A 951 -2.25 -10.05 21.17
CA GLY A 951 -1.24 -11.04 21.53
C GLY A 951 0.09 -10.39 21.92
N MET A 952 0.59 -9.45 21.12
CA MET A 952 1.80 -8.68 21.43
C MET A 952 1.61 -7.81 22.68
N LEU A 953 0.45 -7.17 22.84
CA LEU A 953 0.11 -6.39 24.04
C LEU A 953 -0.19 -7.25 25.29
N SER A 954 -0.39 -8.57 25.14
CA SER A 954 -0.62 -9.50 26.26
C SER A 954 0.62 -10.35 26.60
N TYR A 955 1.59 -10.44 25.68
CA TYR A 955 2.93 -10.94 25.96
C TYR A 955 3.82 -9.87 26.64
N ASP A 956 3.50 -8.59 26.47
CA ASP A 956 3.97 -7.52 27.34
C ASP A 956 3.04 -7.40 28.57
N GLY A 957 3.10 -8.42 29.44
CA GLY A 957 2.42 -8.47 30.74
C GLY A 957 3.20 -7.77 31.85
#